data_AF-A0AA97GW91-F1
#
_entry.id   AF-A0AA97GW91-F1
#
_cell.length_a   1.000
_cell.length_b   1.000
_cell.length_c   1.000
_cell.angle_alpha   90.00
_cell.angle_beta   90.00
_cell.angle_gamma   90.00
#
_symmetry.space_group_name_H-M   'P 1'
#
loop_
_entity.id
_entity.type
_entity.pdbx_description
1 polymer ?
#
loop_
_entity_poly.entity_id
_entity_poly.type
_entity_poly.pdbx_seq_one_letter_code
_entity_poly.pdbx_strand_id
1 'polypeptide(L)'
;MRAKNLEGISPSLFEKNANKLPNNLGDPAWYIHDEDKLIRRIDFSEWECSDDKTIWAQSFILRRADGYVNNDQKIVVSDQGTWNPIINKLRDLCEYWELNHSRIPLSRWTETDVVSFLKYVMLYVDDEGDICVRHHGQEEGYRHILYRSHQYFMDASIVDGLRVEVSKRFSESLLEPYLSKSGVSLGAWLKGGSFGSIPIENGMVVLANAIELIESPHANAARAYFKFIRDNHDISAANVLSSKDNLFVENRIHNSDRRNFKALSAKRTELKLILEKELAGESVDFFRQGAFSAFVADLYAAATYILLVLSGFRISEWTTFNTKDFIYHKDGTWEFRNQIHKTNYSIKAPRFLHGMTAFALNTLIECSYVDKVSENAPVFLRSFRCSHLCTFGKRATLSDLLKVGIWGEHPEQTIRGAFQKFYSKVINQHPELASIHSETSPHQARHLWAEYCIRRFDGAVIERISEHFRHRLSDNFIRAYYEKALRERERDAIENSYIEEILRSIGGSDESMIRLYGPAAKRARMELNKASVISPDDFELTIANLSESIIITVDEWGYCLLRKGEEQYAKCFNKDLGTTMVEELRSFEVCASCIHSCNTKLQRVGIERSLIAHEEFIEALPVELSRLADASRKHIRVGESRLKEMDNE
;
A
#
# COMPACT_ATOMS: atom_id res chain seq x y z
N MET A 1 6.89 -20.55 27.79
CA MET A 1 6.03 -19.80 28.73
C MET A 1 4.83 -19.21 27.99
N ARG A 2 3.86 -20.05 27.64
CA ARG A 2 2.59 -19.66 27.01
C ARG A 2 1.45 -20.24 27.83
N ALA A 3 0.85 -19.40 28.67
CA ALA A 3 -0.48 -19.51 29.27
C ALA A 3 -0.59 -18.35 30.26
N LYS A 4 -1.74 -17.69 30.30
CA LYS A 4 -2.10 -16.46 31.05
C LYS A 4 -1.83 -15.15 30.32
N ASN A 5 -2.84 -14.71 29.57
CA ASN A 5 -3.45 -13.38 29.68
C ASN A 5 -4.64 -13.27 28.71
N LEU A 6 -5.67 -14.09 28.94
CA LEU A 6 -7.01 -13.94 28.38
C LEU A 6 -8.03 -13.97 29.52
N GLU A 7 -7.87 -13.08 30.50
CA GLU A 7 -8.92 -12.76 31.46
C GLU A 7 -9.40 -11.34 31.15
N GLY A 8 -10.49 -11.27 30.40
CA GLY A 8 -11.11 -10.04 29.92
C GLY A 8 -12.25 -10.24 28.92
N ILE A 9 -12.71 -11.47 28.72
CA ILE A 9 -13.88 -11.77 27.90
C ILE A 9 -15.09 -11.86 28.84
N SER A 10 -15.96 -10.84 28.77
CA SER A 10 -17.26 -10.86 29.43
C SER A 10 -18.05 -12.12 29.02
N PRO A 11 -18.58 -12.93 29.96
CA PRO A 11 -19.42 -14.09 29.66
C PRO A 11 -20.80 -13.72 29.06
N SER A 12 -21.18 -12.44 29.01
CA SER A 12 -22.57 -12.04 28.82
C SER A 12 -23.05 -11.90 27.36
N LEU A 13 -22.31 -12.43 26.38
CA LEU A 13 -22.70 -12.41 24.95
C LEU A 13 -22.83 -13.79 24.31
N PHE A 14 -22.63 -14.87 25.08
CA PHE A 14 -22.81 -16.26 24.62
C PHE A 14 -24.12 -16.91 25.08
N GLU A 15 -24.93 -16.21 25.89
CA GLU A 15 -26.25 -16.69 26.32
C GLU A 15 -27.35 -15.89 25.62
N LYS A 16 -27.72 -16.32 24.41
CA LYS A 16 -29.09 -16.31 23.85
C LYS A 16 -29.07 -16.67 22.37
N ASN A 17 -28.81 -17.95 22.10
CA ASN A 17 -29.43 -18.79 21.07
C ASN A 17 -28.58 -20.05 20.92
N ALA A 18 -28.97 -21.12 21.62
CA ALA A 18 -28.37 -22.44 21.52
C ALA A 18 -28.75 -23.14 20.21
N ASN A 19 -28.45 -22.53 19.06
CA ASN A 19 -28.34 -23.26 17.81
C ASN A 19 -26.85 -23.54 17.61
N LYS A 20 -26.45 -24.81 17.79
CA LYS A 20 -25.11 -25.29 17.37
C LYS A 20 -24.90 -24.81 15.93
N LEU A 21 -23.86 -24.00 15.70
CA LEU A 21 -23.49 -23.66 14.34
C LEU A 21 -23.01 -24.95 13.63
N PRO A 22 -23.59 -25.31 12.47
CA PRO A 22 -23.33 -26.58 11.80
C PRO A 22 -22.01 -26.49 11.02
N ASN A 23 -20.89 -26.63 11.73
CA ASN A 23 -19.56 -26.72 11.12
C ASN A 23 -18.96 -28.12 11.26
N ASN A 24 -19.80 -29.16 11.38
CA ASN A 24 -19.34 -30.53 11.34
C ASN A 24 -19.02 -30.91 9.89
N LEU A 25 -18.09 -31.85 9.73
CA LEU A 25 -17.86 -32.47 8.43
C LEU A 25 -19.16 -33.14 7.96
N GLY A 26 -19.55 -32.84 6.72
CA GLY A 26 -20.80 -33.28 6.09
C GLY A 26 -21.96 -32.29 6.22
N ASP A 27 -21.82 -31.21 7.01
CA ASP A 27 -22.90 -30.21 7.10
C ASP A 27 -23.05 -29.46 5.75
N PRO A 28 -24.29 -29.20 5.28
CA PRO A 28 -24.54 -28.63 3.96
C PRO A 28 -24.09 -27.17 3.82
N ALA A 29 -23.91 -26.47 4.94
CA ALA A 29 -23.41 -25.12 4.96
C ALA A 29 -22.56 -24.87 6.21
N TRP A 30 -21.44 -24.16 6.05
CA TRP A 30 -20.58 -23.74 7.17
C TRP A 30 -20.64 -22.24 7.40
N TYR A 31 -20.36 -21.85 8.64
CA TYR A 31 -20.30 -20.48 9.11
C TYR A 31 -18.87 -20.17 9.55
N ILE A 32 -18.14 -19.41 8.72
CA ILE A 32 -16.79 -18.96 9.04
C ILE A 32 -16.88 -17.58 9.69
N HIS A 33 -16.23 -17.44 10.84
CA HIS A 33 -16.17 -16.21 11.59
C HIS A 33 -14.96 -15.38 11.16
N ASP A 34 -15.18 -14.10 10.88
CA ASP A 34 -14.09 -13.14 10.77
C ASP A 34 -13.63 -12.69 12.17
N GLU A 35 -12.40 -12.15 12.26
CA GLU A 35 -11.87 -11.53 13.48
C GLU A 35 -12.79 -10.40 14.00
N ASP A 36 -13.56 -9.77 13.11
CA ASP A 36 -14.52 -8.69 13.40
C ASP A 36 -15.95 -9.19 13.73
N LYS A 37 -16.13 -10.48 14.00
CA LYS A 37 -17.43 -11.12 14.32
C LYS A 37 -18.45 -11.13 13.19
N LEU A 38 -18.06 -10.78 11.96
CA LEU A 38 -18.88 -11.01 10.77
C LEU A 38 -18.91 -12.51 10.46
N ILE A 39 -20.10 -13.07 10.28
CA ILE A 39 -20.29 -14.49 10.00
C ILE A 39 -20.61 -14.65 8.50
N ARG A 40 -19.77 -15.39 7.77
CA ARG A 40 -20.04 -15.75 6.39
C ARG A 40 -20.54 -17.17 6.31
N ARG A 41 -21.70 -17.35 5.65
CA ARG A 41 -22.25 -18.66 5.31
C ARG A 41 -21.64 -19.13 3.97
N ILE A 42 -21.07 -20.32 3.96
CA ILE A 42 -20.64 -21.05 2.77
C ILE A 42 -21.68 -22.14 2.57
N ASP A 43 -22.36 -22.12 1.43
CA ASP A 43 -23.32 -23.16 1.07
C ASP A 43 -22.61 -24.18 0.16
N PHE A 44 -22.39 -25.40 0.67
CA PHE A 44 -21.78 -26.48 -0.10
C PHE A 44 -22.84 -27.23 -0.93
N SER A 45 -24.13 -27.05 -0.63
CA SER A 45 -25.21 -27.66 -1.42
C SER A 45 -25.32 -27.08 -2.84
N GLU A 46 -24.72 -25.90 -3.08
CA GLU A 46 -24.61 -25.29 -4.40
C GLU A 46 -23.46 -25.87 -5.24
N TRP A 47 -22.62 -26.74 -4.67
CA TRP A 47 -21.48 -27.32 -5.38
C TRP A 47 -21.93 -28.54 -6.16
N GLU A 48 -21.54 -28.63 -7.44
CA GLU A 48 -21.88 -29.75 -8.31
C GLU A 48 -20.96 -30.96 -8.06
N CYS A 49 -20.90 -31.44 -6.83
CA CYS A 49 -20.08 -32.59 -6.43
C CYS A 49 -20.73 -33.46 -5.32
N SER A 50 -20.27 -34.70 -5.18
CA SER A 50 -20.72 -35.63 -4.14
C SER A 50 -20.35 -35.19 -2.71
N ASP A 51 -21.12 -35.67 -1.74
CA ASP A 51 -20.92 -35.40 -0.30
C ASP A 51 -19.50 -35.76 0.16
N ASP A 52 -18.91 -36.85 -0.35
CA ASP A 52 -17.54 -37.26 -0.03
C ASP A 52 -16.51 -36.18 -0.42
N LYS A 53 -16.70 -35.52 -1.57
CA LYS A 53 -15.80 -34.44 -2.05
C LYS A 53 -16.04 -33.14 -1.29
N THR A 54 -17.28 -32.87 -0.91
CA THR A 54 -17.62 -31.78 0.01
C THR A 54 -16.96 -31.95 1.37
N ILE A 55 -17.03 -33.16 1.95
CA ILE A 55 -16.36 -33.52 3.22
C ILE A 55 -14.84 -33.37 3.10
N TRP A 56 -14.26 -33.76 1.95
CA TRP A 56 -12.85 -33.54 1.68
C TRP A 56 -12.49 -32.05 1.69
N ALA A 57 -13.25 -31.20 0.98
CA ALA A 57 -13.02 -29.77 0.95
C ALA A 57 -13.16 -29.12 2.34
N GLN A 58 -14.15 -29.54 3.11
CA GLN A 58 -14.35 -29.11 4.50
C GLN A 58 -13.18 -29.51 5.40
N SER A 59 -12.64 -30.73 5.23
CA SER A 59 -11.44 -31.19 5.95
C SER A 59 -10.21 -30.37 5.60
N PHE A 60 -10.05 -30.04 4.31
CA PHE A 60 -9.00 -29.14 3.83
C PHE A 60 -9.13 -27.75 4.47
N ILE A 61 -10.33 -27.19 4.49
CA ILE A 61 -10.62 -25.89 5.11
C ILE A 61 -10.25 -25.91 6.60
N LEU A 62 -10.72 -26.92 7.32
CA LEU A 62 -10.48 -27.07 8.75
C LEU A 62 -8.98 -27.19 9.07
N ARG A 63 -8.24 -27.99 8.30
CA ARG A 63 -6.78 -28.12 8.47
C ARG A 63 -6.07 -26.80 8.20
N ARG A 64 -6.46 -26.09 7.13
CA ARG A 64 -5.85 -24.81 6.74
C ARG A 64 -6.14 -23.68 7.75
N ALA A 65 -7.22 -23.80 8.53
CA ALA A 65 -7.56 -22.93 9.65
C ALA A 65 -6.93 -23.37 10.99
N ASP A 66 -6.03 -24.37 10.99
CA ASP A 66 -5.43 -24.98 12.18
C ASP A 66 -6.46 -25.58 13.18
N GLY A 67 -7.60 -26.03 12.66
CA GLY A 67 -8.67 -26.68 13.42
C GLY A 67 -9.76 -25.73 13.93
N TYR A 68 -10.57 -26.23 14.87
CA TYR A 68 -11.59 -25.41 15.52
C TYR A 68 -10.95 -24.57 16.63
N VAL A 69 -11.23 -23.28 16.65
CA VAL A 69 -10.86 -22.39 17.75
C VAL A 69 -11.60 -22.79 19.04
N ASN A 70 -12.87 -23.17 18.89
CA ASN A 70 -13.67 -23.78 19.95
C ASN A 70 -14.28 -25.07 19.40
N ASN A 71 -13.85 -26.23 19.93
CA ASN A 71 -14.30 -27.54 19.47
C ASN A 71 -15.75 -27.86 19.84
N ASP A 72 -16.25 -27.32 20.96
CA ASP A 72 -17.62 -27.55 21.43
C ASP A 72 -18.65 -26.77 20.61
N GLN A 73 -18.26 -25.57 20.19
CA GLN A 73 -19.07 -24.68 19.34
C GLN A 73 -18.76 -24.81 17.84
N LYS A 74 -17.76 -25.63 17.48
CA LYS A 74 -17.26 -25.84 16.12
C LYS A 74 -16.93 -24.54 15.39
N ILE A 75 -16.32 -23.59 16.10
CA ILE A 75 -15.99 -22.26 15.54
C ILE A 75 -14.72 -22.35 14.70
N VAL A 76 -14.81 -21.89 13.45
CA VAL A 76 -13.68 -21.69 12.53
C VAL A 76 -13.52 -20.19 12.32
N VAL A 77 -12.33 -19.64 12.60
CA VAL A 77 -12.04 -18.20 12.50
C VAL A 77 -10.99 -17.93 11.43
N SER A 78 -11.24 -16.98 10.53
CA SER A 78 -10.22 -16.44 9.62
C SER A 78 -10.70 -15.25 8.78
N ASP A 79 -9.75 -14.42 8.30
CA ASP A 79 -9.97 -13.27 7.39
C ASP A 79 -10.72 -13.65 6.10
N GLN A 80 -11.79 -12.89 5.79
CA GLN A 80 -12.65 -13.12 4.62
C GLN A 80 -11.95 -12.93 3.28
N GLY A 81 -11.03 -11.95 3.19
CA GLY A 81 -10.28 -11.67 1.98
C GLY A 81 -9.38 -12.83 1.55
N THR A 82 -9.00 -13.67 2.51
CA THR A 82 -8.15 -14.84 2.31
C THR A 82 -8.94 -16.09 1.90
N TRP A 83 -10.15 -16.29 2.43
CA TRP A 83 -10.93 -17.52 2.15
C TRP A 83 -11.75 -17.50 0.88
N ASN A 84 -12.29 -16.35 0.45
CA ASN A 84 -13.12 -16.32 -0.77
C ASN A 84 -12.39 -16.91 -1.99
N PRO A 85 -11.11 -16.57 -2.26
CA PRO A 85 -10.37 -17.18 -3.36
C PRO A 85 -10.09 -18.68 -3.16
N ILE A 86 -9.92 -19.13 -1.91
CA ILE A 86 -9.64 -20.54 -1.58
C ILE A 86 -10.89 -21.39 -1.80
N ILE A 87 -12.04 -20.94 -1.28
CA ILE A 87 -13.33 -21.65 -1.37
C ILE A 87 -13.72 -21.83 -2.84
N ASN A 88 -13.62 -20.77 -3.65
CA ASN A 88 -13.93 -20.86 -5.07
C ASN A 88 -13.04 -21.89 -5.78
N LYS A 89 -11.73 -21.91 -5.50
CA LYS A 89 -10.80 -22.87 -6.10
C LYS A 89 -11.01 -24.31 -5.63
N LEU A 90 -11.43 -24.50 -4.37
CA LEU A 90 -11.81 -25.81 -3.85
C LEU A 90 -13.08 -26.32 -4.53
N ARG A 91 -14.07 -25.44 -4.75
CA ARG A 91 -15.27 -25.78 -5.52
C ARG A 91 -14.90 -26.20 -6.94
N ASP A 92 -14.11 -25.38 -7.65
CA ASP A 92 -13.68 -25.68 -9.03
C ASP A 92 -12.94 -27.03 -9.11
N LEU A 93 -12.12 -27.37 -8.09
CA LEU A 93 -11.46 -28.68 -7.99
C LEU A 93 -12.45 -29.82 -7.73
N CYS A 94 -13.40 -29.66 -6.80
CA CYS A 94 -14.36 -30.70 -6.43
C CYS A 94 -15.34 -31.00 -7.56
N GLU A 95 -15.82 -29.97 -8.26
CA GLU A 95 -16.72 -30.11 -9.40
C GLU A 95 -16.00 -30.74 -10.59
N TYR A 96 -14.76 -30.32 -10.88
CA TYR A 96 -13.94 -31.00 -11.90
C TYR A 96 -13.69 -32.47 -11.55
N TRP A 97 -13.39 -32.74 -10.28
CA TRP A 97 -13.17 -34.10 -9.78
C TRP A 97 -14.42 -34.95 -9.94
N GLU A 98 -15.61 -34.42 -9.62
CA GLU A 98 -16.86 -35.13 -9.86
C GLU A 98 -17.06 -35.44 -11.34
N LEU A 99 -16.93 -34.42 -12.19
CA LEU A 99 -17.22 -34.53 -13.61
C LEU A 99 -16.30 -35.53 -14.34
N ASN A 100 -15.00 -35.53 -14.02
CA ASN A 100 -14.00 -36.26 -14.81
C ASN A 100 -13.48 -37.53 -14.11
N HIS A 101 -13.54 -37.58 -12.77
CA HIS A 101 -12.92 -38.62 -11.96
C HIS A 101 -13.79 -39.05 -10.77
N SER A 102 -15.12 -39.07 -10.94
CA SER A 102 -16.11 -39.30 -9.85
C SER A 102 -15.78 -40.44 -8.89
N ARG A 103 -15.25 -41.57 -9.41
CA ARG A 103 -14.94 -42.80 -8.66
C ARG A 103 -13.47 -42.98 -8.29
N ILE A 104 -12.59 -42.07 -8.71
CA ILE A 104 -11.15 -42.21 -8.52
C ILE A 104 -10.74 -41.25 -7.38
N PRO A 105 -10.17 -41.75 -6.27
CA PRO A 105 -9.70 -40.89 -5.19
C PRO A 105 -8.58 -39.95 -5.65
N LEU A 106 -8.44 -38.78 -5.01
CA LEU A 106 -7.45 -37.77 -5.36
C LEU A 106 -6.02 -38.32 -5.23
N SER A 107 -5.79 -39.23 -4.28
CA SER A 107 -4.51 -39.93 -4.08
C SER A 107 -4.13 -40.91 -5.19
N ARG A 108 -5.04 -41.21 -6.12
CA ARG A 108 -4.77 -42.00 -7.33
C ARG A 108 -4.66 -41.16 -8.60
N TRP A 109 -4.82 -39.83 -8.50
CA TRP A 109 -4.57 -38.96 -9.64
C TRP A 109 -3.11 -39.05 -10.06
N THR A 110 -2.92 -39.22 -11.36
CA THR A 110 -1.63 -39.20 -12.02
C THR A 110 -1.23 -37.77 -12.39
N GLU A 111 0.01 -37.58 -12.82
CA GLU A 111 0.44 -36.29 -13.38
C GLU A 111 -0.43 -35.86 -14.56
N THR A 112 -0.92 -36.81 -15.37
CA THR A 112 -1.81 -36.53 -16.50
C THR A 112 -3.15 -35.96 -16.07
N ASP A 113 -3.71 -36.47 -14.96
CA ASP A 113 -4.98 -35.97 -14.40
C ASP A 113 -4.79 -34.55 -13.84
N VAL A 114 -3.69 -34.31 -13.13
CA VAL A 114 -3.33 -32.97 -12.62
C VAL A 114 -3.13 -31.96 -13.75
N VAL A 115 -2.43 -32.36 -14.82
CA VAL A 115 -2.25 -31.54 -16.03
C VAL A 115 -3.60 -31.20 -16.67
N SER A 116 -4.51 -32.17 -16.74
CA SER A 116 -5.84 -31.98 -17.33
C SER A 116 -6.68 -31.00 -16.51
N PHE A 117 -6.64 -31.10 -15.18
CA PHE A 117 -7.27 -30.13 -14.29
C PHE A 117 -6.69 -28.73 -14.45
N LEU A 118 -5.36 -28.58 -14.42
CA LEU A 118 -4.71 -27.28 -14.57
C LEU A 118 -5.06 -26.63 -15.92
N LYS A 119 -5.11 -27.39 -17.01
CA LYS A 119 -5.57 -26.88 -18.32
C LYS A 119 -7.02 -26.43 -18.27
N TYR A 120 -7.90 -27.20 -17.63
CA TYR A 120 -9.33 -26.86 -17.50
C TYR A 120 -9.55 -25.52 -16.79
N VAL A 121 -8.81 -25.26 -15.70
CA VAL A 121 -8.99 -24.01 -14.94
C VAL A 121 -8.19 -22.83 -15.47
N MET A 122 -7.06 -23.08 -16.14
CA MET A 122 -6.14 -22.03 -16.59
C MET A 122 -6.33 -21.59 -18.04
N LEU A 123 -6.87 -22.43 -18.92
CA LEU A 123 -7.10 -22.09 -20.32
C LEU A 123 -8.53 -21.61 -20.54
N TYR A 124 -8.69 -20.60 -21.38
CA TYR A 124 -10.00 -20.14 -21.83
C TYR A 124 -9.93 -19.71 -23.29
N VAL A 125 -11.09 -19.57 -23.93
CA VAL A 125 -11.21 -19.05 -25.30
C VAL A 125 -11.72 -17.61 -25.19
N ASP A 126 -11.04 -16.67 -25.83
CA ASP A 126 -11.47 -15.27 -25.87
C ASP A 126 -12.55 -15.02 -26.95
N ASP A 127 -13.00 -13.78 -27.07
CA ASP A 127 -14.05 -13.38 -28.02
C ASP A 127 -13.62 -13.55 -29.49
N GLU A 128 -12.31 -13.65 -29.74
CA GLU A 128 -11.71 -13.85 -31.08
C GLU A 128 -11.53 -15.34 -31.41
N GLY A 129 -11.79 -16.24 -30.44
CA GLY A 129 -11.66 -17.68 -30.61
C GLY A 129 -10.27 -18.22 -30.26
N ASP A 130 -9.38 -17.38 -29.73
CA ASP A 130 -8.01 -17.75 -29.39
C ASP A 130 -7.91 -18.37 -28.00
N ILE A 131 -7.03 -19.37 -27.86
CA ILE A 131 -6.76 -20.02 -26.58
C ILE A 131 -5.82 -19.13 -25.77
N CYS A 132 -6.34 -18.56 -24.69
CA CYS A 132 -5.62 -17.72 -23.76
C CYS A 132 -5.35 -18.43 -22.43
N VAL A 133 -4.36 -17.91 -21.68
CA VAL A 133 -4.01 -18.39 -20.34
C VAL A 133 -4.40 -17.34 -19.30
N ARG A 134 -5.10 -17.75 -18.24
CA ARG A 134 -5.45 -16.85 -17.13
C ARG A 134 -4.19 -16.30 -16.44
N HIS A 135 -4.33 -15.16 -15.77
CA HIS A 135 -3.22 -14.48 -15.08
C HIS A 135 -2.54 -15.37 -14.03
N HIS A 136 -1.23 -15.19 -13.85
CA HIS A 136 -0.38 -15.95 -12.92
C HIS A 136 -0.93 -16.04 -11.49
N GLY A 137 -1.60 -15.00 -10.97
CA GLY A 137 -2.24 -15.07 -9.65
C GLY A 137 -3.35 -16.14 -9.52
N GLN A 138 -4.04 -16.49 -10.61
CA GLN A 138 -4.95 -17.65 -10.59
C GLN A 138 -4.19 -18.95 -10.52
N GLU A 139 -3.13 -19.10 -11.34
CA GLU A 139 -2.27 -20.28 -11.31
C GLU A 139 -1.71 -20.49 -9.91
N GLU A 140 -1.16 -19.44 -9.31
CA GLU A 140 -0.55 -19.51 -7.98
C GLU A 140 -1.56 -20.03 -6.97
N GLY A 141 -2.79 -19.52 -6.99
CA GLY A 141 -3.85 -19.99 -6.11
C GLY A 141 -4.20 -21.47 -6.34
N TYR A 142 -4.35 -21.92 -7.59
CA TYR A 142 -4.64 -23.34 -7.87
C TYR A 142 -3.48 -24.26 -7.50
N ARG A 143 -2.25 -23.89 -7.88
CA ARG A 143 -1.04 -24.60 -7.48
C ARG A 143 -0.94 -24.69 -5.96
N HIS A 144 -1.29 -23.64 -5.23
CA HIS A 144 -1.33 -23.67 -3.77
C HIS A 144 -2.32 -24.70 -3.23
N ILE A 145 -3.54 -24.81 -3.80
CA ILE A 145 -4.50 -25.85 -3.38
C ILE A 145 -3.95 -27.25 -3.64
N LEU A 146 -3.40 -27.49 -4.84
CA LEU A 146 -2.86 -28.80 -5.22
C LEU A 146 -1.65 -29.19 -4.37
N TYR A 147 -0.72 -28.25 -4.17
CA TYR A 147 0.44 -28.43 -3.31
C TYR A 147 0.06 -28.69 -1.86
N ARG A 148 -0.92 -27.95 -1.31
CA ARG A 148 -1.41 -28.17 0.06
C ARG A 148 -2.17 -29.48 0.20
N SER A 149 -2.93 -29.89 -0.81
CA SER A 149 -3.58 -31.21 -0.86
C SER A 149 -2.55 -32.32 -0.74
N HIS A 150 -1.43 -32.20 -1.47
CA HIS A 150 -0.30 -33.11 -1.35
C HIS A 150 0.29 -33.11 0.07
N GLN A 151 0.64 -31.93 0.60
CA GLN A 151 1.25 -31.82 1.94
C GLN A 151 0.35 -32.39 3.04
N TYR A 152 -0.92 -32.02 3.06
CA TYR A 152 -1.88 -32.46 4.08
C TYR A 152 -2.20 -33.95 4.00
N PHE A 153 -2.07 -34.55 2.82
CA PHE A 153 -2.21 -35.99 2.68
C PHE A 153 -0.95 -36.72 3.17
N MET A 154 0.24 -36.20 2.85
CA MET A 154 1.51 -36.79 3.29
C MET A 154 1.72 -36.71 4.81
N ASP A 155 1.22 -35.65 5.47
CA ASP A 155 1.26 -35.52 6.93
C ASP A 155 0.04 -36.18 7.64
N ALA A 156 -0.82 -36.87 6.88
CA ALA A 156 -2.04 -37.53 7.34
C ALA A 156 -3.07 -36.61 8.02
N SER A 157 -3.04 -35.31 7.74
CA SER A 157 -4.03 -34.35 8.24
C SER A 157 -5.38 -34.41 7.53
N ILE A 158 -5.43 -34.95 6.30
CA ILE A 158 -6.67 -35.20 5.55
C ILE A 158 -6.69 -36.64 5.03
N VAL A 159 -7.90 -37.18 4.82
CA VAL A 159 -8.12 -38.60 4.47
C VAL A 159 -7.70 -38.95 3.04
N ASP A 160 -7.75 -37.98 2.12
CA ASP A 160 -7.38 -38.14 0.71
C ASP A 160 -6.70 -36.87 0.22
N GLY A 161 -5.84 -36.98 -0.79
CA GLY A 161 -5.12 -35.84 -1.36
C GLY A 161 -4.06 -36.28 -2.35
N LEU A 162 -3.43 -35.33 -3.04
CA LEU A 162 -2.55 -35.64 -4.17
C LEU A 162 -1.26 -36.37 -3.75
N ARG A 163 -0.86 -37.38 -4.52
CA ARG A 163 0.50 -37.95 -4.42
C ARG A 163 1.52 -37.19 -5.27
N VAL A 164 1.04 -36.53 -6.30
CA VAL A 164 1.85 -35.70 -7.21
C VAL A 164 2.16 -34.37 -6.53
N GLU A 165 3.43 -33.99 -6.47
CA GLU A 165 3.86 -32.68 -5.99
C GLU A 165 3.79 -31.65 -7.13
N VAL A 166 2.87 -30.70 -7.04
CA VAL A 166 2.71 -29.64 -8.03
C VAL A 166 3.62 -28.46 -7.69
N SER A 167 4.85 -28.51 -8.21
CA SER A 167 5.83 -27.44 -8.04
C SER A 167 5.56 -26.24 -8.97
N LYS A 168 6.18 -25.09 -8.69
CA LYS A 168 6.13 -23.91 -9.57
C LYS A 168 6.67 -24.21 -10.98
N ARG A 169 7.78 -24.95 -11.07
CA ARG A 169 8.37 -25.33 -12.37
C ARG A 169 7.43 -26.23 -13.19
N PHE A 170 6.70 -27.12 -12.51
CA PHE A 170 5.74 -28.01 -13.16
C PHE A 170 4.65 -27.23 -13.89
N SER A 171 4.03 -26.25 -13.23
CA SER A 171 2.96 -25.44 -13.83
C SER A 171 3.49 -24.47 -14.89
N GLU A 172 4.69 -23.90 -14.69
CA GLU A 172 5.37 -23.05 -15.68
C GLU A 172 5.62 -23.80 -17.00
N SER A 173 6.26 -24.97 -16.93
CA SER A 173 6.53 -25.79 -18.12
C SER A 173 5.25 -26.28 -18.81
N LEU A 174 4.17 -26.49 -18.05
CA LEU A 174 2.88 -26.87 -18.59
C LEU A 174 2.23 -25.74 -19.41
N LEU A 175 2.31 -24.49 -18.92
CA LEU A 175 1.58 -23.35 -19.49
C LEU A 175 2.39 -22.60 -20.56
N GLU A 176 3.71 -22.65 -20.52
CA GLU A 176 4.62 -21.97 -21.47
C GLU A 176 4.29 -22.20 -22.96
N PRO A 177 3.93 -23.41 -23.43
CA PRO A 177 3.56 -23.62 -24.83
C PRO A 177 2.28 -22.87 -25.23
N TYR A 178 1.36 -22.64 -24.30
CA TYR A 178 0.10 -21.92 -24.55
C TYR A 178 0.31 -20.42 -24.50
N LEU A 179 1.14 -19.94 -23.57
CA LEU A 179 1.55 -18.54 -23.49
C LEU A 179 2.27 -18.08 -24.77
N SER A 180 3.18 -18.91 -25.26
CA SER A 180 3.92 -18.64 -26.50
C SER A 180 2.99 -18.52 -27.72
N LYS A 181 1.90 -19.30 -27.76
CA LYS A 181 0.89 -19.21 -28.84
C LYS A 181 0.07 -17.94 -28.76
N SER A 182 -0.22 -17.44 -27.56
CA SER A 182 -0.92 -16.16 -27.34
C SER A 182 0.01 -14.94 -27.41
N GLY A 183 1.26 -15.10 -27.88
CA GLY A 183 2.23 -14.00 -28.00
C GLY A 183 2.77 -13.45 -26.66
N VAL A 184 2.57 -14.17 -25.55
CA VAL A 184 3.02 -13.78 -24.21
C VAL A 184 4.19 -14.65 -23.80
N SER A 185 5.34 -14.05 -23.44
CA SER A 185 6.47 -14.83 -22.92
C SER A 185 6.19 -15.33 -21.50
N LEU A 186 6.76 -16.47 -21.11
CA LEU A 186 6.65 -16.98 -19.73
C LEU A 186 7.08 -15.92 -18.71
N GLY A 187 8.17 -15.18 -18.98
CA GLY A 187 8.60 -14.07 -18.12
C GLY A 187 7.57 -12.94 -18.02
N ALA A 188 6.91 -12.56 -19.13
CA ALA A 188 5.85 -11.56 -19.13
C ALA A 188 4.59 -12.03 -18.37
N TRP A 189 4.27 -13.33 -18.44
CA TRP A 189 3.15 -13.90 -17.73
C TRP A 189 3.42 -14.10 -16.23
N LEU A 190 4.63 -14.55 -15.85
CA LEU A 190 5.10 -14.67 -14.46
C LEU A 190 5.20 -13.32 -13.74
N LYS A 191 5.51 -12.26 -14.50
CA LYS A 191 5.38 -10.88 -14.02
C LYS A 191 3.96 -10.63 -13.51
N GLY A 192 2.97 -11.30 -14.11
CA GLY A 192 1.55 -11.07 -13.93
C GLY A 192 1.19 -9.67 -14.41
N GLY A 193 -0.10 -9.35 -14.45
CA GLY A 193 -0.51 -7.95 -14.38
C GLY A 193 -0.17 -7.39 -12.99
N SER A 194 1.11 -7.30 -12.63
CA SER A 194 1.53 -6.31 -11.63
C SER A 194 1.03 -5.00 -12.18
N PHE A 195 0.27 -4.23 -11.41
CA PHE A 195 -0.18 -2.93 -11.88
C PHE A 195 1.00 -2.00 -12.26
N GLY A 196 2.27 -2.39 -12.08
CA GLY A 196 3.44 -1.55 -12.30
C GLY A 196 3.57 -0.55 -11.15
N SER A 197 4.66 0.23 -11.14
CA SER A 197 4.65 1.50 -10.41
C SER A 197 4.13 2.59 -11.33
N ILE A 198 3.62 3.69 -10.78
CA ILE A 198 3.52 4.92 -11.56
C ILE A 198 4.96 5.41 -11.71
N PRO A 199 5.48 5.67 -12.93
CA PRO A 199 6.81 6.25 -13.10
C PRO A 199 6.95 7.52 -12.26
N ILE A 200 8.11 7.73 -11.62
CA ILE A 200 8.27 8.81 -10.65
C ILE A 200 8.02 10.18 -11.28
N GLU A 201 8.41 10.37 -12.54
CA GLU A 201 8.21 11.61 -13.30
C GLU A 201 6.72 11.91 -13.46
N ASN A 202 5.94 10.91 -13.88
CA ASN A 202 4.49 10.98 -13.96
C ASN A 202 3.87 11.25 -12.59
N GLY A 203 4.32 10.53 -11.56
CA GLY A 203 3.86 10.68 -10.19
C GLY A 203 4.07 12.09 -9.64
N MET A 204 5.26 12.65 -9.85
CA MET A 204 5.65 13.98 -9.40
C MET A 204 4.86 15.09 -10.09
N VAL A 205 4.68 15.01 -11.42
CA VAL A 205 3.90 16.01 -12.17
C VAL A 205 2.44 16.02 -11.74
N VAL A 206 1.83 14.85 -11.57
CA VAL A 206 0.44 14.75 -11.11
C VAL A 206 0.30 15.19 -9.66
N LEU A 207 1.28 14.85 -8.80
CA LEU A 207 1.29 15.30 -7.41
C LEU A 207 1.41 16.83 -7.31
N ALA A 208 2.29 17.45 -8.10
CA ALA A 208 2.44 18.90 -8.15
C ALA A 208 1.12 19.58 -8.57
N ASN A 209 0.49 19.11 -9.65
CA ASN A 209 -0.82 19.61 -10.09
C ASN A 209 -1.91 19.43 -9.02
N ALA A 210 -1.89 18.32 -8.28
CA ALA A 210 -2.83 18.09 -7.19
C ALA A 210 -2.64 19.09 -6.05
N ILE A 211 -1.38 19.36 -5.66
CA ILE A 211 -1.02 20.32 -4.62
C ILE A 211 -1.47 21.72 -5.03
N GLU A 212 -1.11 22.15 -6.24
CA GLU A 212 -1.44 23.46 -6.78
C GLU A 212 -2.97 23.68 -6.82
N LEU A 213 -3.74 22.64 -7.16
CA LEU A 213 -5.20 22.72 -7.15
C LEU A 213 -5.77 22.88 -5.73
N ILE A 214 -5.27 22.14 -4.73
CA ILE A 214 -5.81 22.22 -3.36
C ILE A 214 -5.40 23.49 -2.61
N GLU A 215 -4.28 24.10 -3.00
CA GLU A 215 -3.78 25.39 -2.49
C GLU A 215 -4.38 26.60 -3.23
N SER A 216 -5.06 26.38 -4.36
CA SER A 216 -5.61 27.45 -5.19
C SER A 216 -6.60 28.37 -4.43
N PRO A 217 -6.70 29.66 -4.81
CA PRO A 217 -7.71 30.58 -4.27
C PRO A 217 -9.14 30.05 -4.43
N HIS A 218 -9.45 29.39 -5.55
CA HIS A 218 -10.73 28.72 -5.78
C HIS A 218 -11.02 27.63 -4.75
N ALA A 219 -10.02 26.84 -4.34
CA ALA A 219 -10.16 25.82 -3.31
C ALA A 219 -10.39 26.46 -1.92
N ASN A 220 -9.67 27.53 -1.59
CA ASN A 220 -9.88 28.30 -0.35
C ASN A 220 -11.32 28.84 -0.28
N ALA A 221 -11.79 29.45 -1.37
CA ALA A 221 -13.15 29.96 -1.49
C ALA A 221 -14.19 28.84 -1.39
N ALA A 222 -13.94 27.66 -1.96
CA ALA A 222 -14.84 26.52 -1.81
C ALA A 222 -14.94 26.03 -0.35
N ARG A 223 -13.81 25.91 0.37
CA ARG A 223 -13.81 25.53 1.80
C ARG A 223 -14.55 26.57 2.66
N ALA A 224 -14.32 27.85 2.40
CA ALA A 224 -15.03 28.95 3.06
C ALA A 224 -16.54 28.92 2.78
N TYR A 225 -16.95 28.67 1.52
CA TYR A 225 -18.35 28.50 1.14
C TYR A 225 -19.03 27.39 1.95
N PHE A 226 -18.44 26.19 1.98
CA PHE A 226 -19.03 25.06 2.70
C PHE A 226 -19.11 25.34 4.20
N LYS A 227 -18.06 25.91 4.80
CA LYS A 227 -18.08 26.33 6.21
C LYS A 227 -19.23 27.30 6.49
N PHE A 228 -19.35 28.35 5.69
CA PHE A 228 -20.37 29.36 5.89
C PHE A 228 -21.80 28.80 5.77
N ILE A 229 -22.05 27.95 4.77
CA ILE A 229 -23.36 27.30 4.58
C ILE A 229 -23.69 26.35 5.75
N ARG A 230 -22.71 25.62 6.28
CA ARG A 230 -22.90 24.79 7.48
C ARG A 230 -23.20 25.63 8.71
N ASP A 231 -22.54 26.77 8.88
CA ASP A 231 -22.72 27.65 10.03
C ASP A 231 -24.01 28.51 9.92
N ASN A 232 -24.60 28.64 8.71
CA ASN A 232 -25.76 29.50 8.43
C ASN A 232 -26.89 28.79 7.68
N HIS A 233 -27.77 28.13 8.42
CA HIS A 233 -28.91 27.37 7.85
C HIS A 233 -30.02 28.23 7.23
N ASP A 234 -30.03 29.54 7.47
CA ASP A 234 -30.99 30.47 6.87
C ASP A 234 -30.67 30.77 5.38
N ILE A 235 -29.68 30.11 4.80
CA ILE A 235 -29.25 30.30 3.42
C ILE A 235 -29.35 28.99 2.67
N SER A 236 -30.13 28.99 1.59
CA SER A 236 -30.24 27.85 0.68
C SER A 236 -28.99 27.75 -0.19
N ALA A 237 -28.24 26.66 -0.04
CA ALA A 237 -27.07 26.36 -0.87
C ALA A 237 -27.44 26.26 -2.36
N ALA A 238 -28.61 25.67 -2.64
CA ALA A 238 -29.13 25.55 -4.00
C ALA A 238 -29.40 26.92 -4.63
N ASN A 239 -29.94 27.88 -3.86
CA ASN A 239 -30.30 29.20 -4.39
C ASN A 239 -29.05 30.03 -4.68
N VAL A 240 -28.06 30.03 -3.77
CA VAL A 240 -26.81 30.81 -3.89
C VAL A 240 -26.00 30.42 -5.14
N LEU A 241 -26.11 29.17 -5.58
CA LEU A 241 -25.46 28.68 -6.80
C LEU A 241 -26.37 28.72 -8.03
N SER A 242 -27.68 28.92 -7.86
CA SER A 242 -28.65 28.93 -8.97
C SER A 242 -28.39 30.08 -9.95
N SER A 243 -28.88 29.97 -11.18
CA SER A 243 -28.84 31.07 -12.15
C SER A 243 -29.80 32.22 -11.82
N LYS A 244 -30.82 31.99 -10.99
CA LYS A 244 -31.85 32.98 -10.65
C LYS A 244 -31.45 33.87 -9.47
N ASP A 245 -30.81 33.28 -8.46
CA ASP A 245 -30.48 33.91 -7.19
C ASP A 245 -28.97 33.79 -6.86
N ASN A 246 -28.14 33.77 -7.91
CA ASN A 246 -26.70 33.63 -7.79
C ASN A 246 -26.09 34.75 -6.94
N LEU A 247 -25.08 34.41 -6.14
CA LEU A 247 -24.38 35.39 -5.31
C LEU A 247 -23.68 36.51 -6.08
N PHE A 248 -23.20 36.22 -7.29
CA PHE A 248 -22.34 37.09 -8.09
C PHE A 248 -23.05 37.71 -9.31
N VAL A 249 -24.36 37.53 -9.49
CA VAL A 249 -25.12 38.17 -10.56
C VAL A 249 -25.70 39.50 -10.08
N GLU A 250 -25.31 40.60 -10.72
CA GLU A 250 -25.64 41.98 -10.29
C GLU A 250 -27.09 42.44 -10.53
N ASN A 251 -27.94 41.70 -11.22
CA ASN A 251 -29.23 42.21 -11.64
C ASN A 251 -30.41 41.33 -11.21
N ARG A 252 -31.07 41.69 -10.09
CA ARG A 252 -32.55 41.65 -9.96
C ARG A 252 -33.09 42.70 -8.97
N ILE A 253 -33.83 43.65 -9.53
CA ILE A 253 -34.85 44.47 -8.87
C ILE A 253 -36.13 43.60 -8.78
N HIS A 254 -36.67 43.35 -7.57
CA HIS A 254 -38.07 43.63 -7.19
C HIS A 254 -38.63 42.84 -5.99
N ASN A 255 -39.27 43.62 -5.11
CA ASN A 255 -40.52 43.39 -4.36
C ASN A 255 -40.79 42.00 -3.73
N SER A 256 -40.48 41.87 -2.44
CA SER A 256 -41.43 41.42 -1.40
C SER A 256 -40.83 41.51 0.01
N ASP A 257 -41.65 41.98 0.96
CA ASP A 257 -41.52 42.02 2.43
C ASP A 257 -40.17 42.37 3.12
N ARG A 258 -40.12 43.63 3.58
CA ARG A 258 -38.93 44.41 3.98
C ARG A 258 -38.18 44.01 5.26
N ARG A 259 -38.62 43.03 6.06
CA ARG A 259 -37.92 42.68 7.33
C ARG A 259 -37.02 41.45 7.22
N ASN A 260 -37.52 40.33 6.70
CA ASN A 260 -36.71 39.11 6.52
C ASN A 260 -35.68 39.25 5.39
N PHE A 261 -36.02 40.02 4.34
CA PHE A 261 -35.10 40.27 3.22
C PHE A 261 -33.82 41.01 3.63
N LYS A 262 -33.90 41.90 4.64
CA LYS A 262 -32.76 42.72 5.06
C LYS A 262 -31.67 41.90 5.76
N ALA A 263 -32.06 40.92 6.59
CA ALA A 263 -31.14 39.99 7.25
C ALA A 263 -30.56 38.95 6.26
N LEU A 264 -31.39 38.42 5.36
CA LEU A 264 -30.97 37.53 4.26
C LEU A 264 -29.99 38.22 3.30
N SER A 265 -30.19 39.51 3.02
CA SER A 265 -29.27 40.33 2.26
C SER A 265 -27.94 40.52 3.00
N ALA A 266 -27.95 40.73 4.32
CA ALA A 266 -26.73 40.94 5.10
C ALA A 266 -25.81 39.70 5.11
N LYS A 267 -26.36 38.51 5.40
CA LYS A 267 -25.56 37.27 5.38
C LYS A 267 -25.06 36.89 3.98
N ARG A 268 -25.83 37.22 2.93
CA ARG A 268 -25.36 37.05 1.53
C ARG A 268 -24.21 38.00 1.22
N THR A 269 -24.28 39.26 1.64
CA THR A 269 -23.17 40.20 1.51
C THR A 269 -21.94 39.73 2.27
N GLU A 270 -22.12 39.21 3.49
CA GLU A 270 -21.04 38.63 4.30
C GLU A 270 -20.37 37.46 3.58
N LEU A 271 -21.16 36.50 3.07
CA LEU A 271 -20.64 35.39 2.28
C LEU A 271 -19.87 35.90 1.07
N LYS A 272 -20.42 36.87 0.33
CA LYS A 272 -19.76 37.44 -0.85
C LYS A 272 -18.40 38.04 -0.50
N LEU A 273 -18.31 38.84 0.57
CA LEU A 273 -17.06 39.44 1.03
C LEU A 273 -16.01 38.39 1.45
N ILE A 274 -16.45 37.32 2.14
CA ILE A 274 -15.57 36.20 2.50
C ILE A 274 -15.03 35.54 1.22
N LEU A 275 -15.91 35.22 0.26
CA LEU A 275 -15.49 34.54 -0.97
C LEU A 275 -14.58 35.40 -1.84
N GLU A 276 -14.88 36.69 -2.00
CA GLU A 276 -14.03 37.63 -2.75
C GLU A 276 -12.63 37.75 -2.14
N LYS A 277 -12.53 37.75 -0.80
CA LYS A 277 -11.25 37.71 -0.09
C LYS A 277 -10.48 36.43 -0.38
N GLU A 278 -11.12 35.27 -0.24
CA GLU A 278 -10.46 33.97 -0.44
C GLU A 278 -10.09 33.70 -1.91
N LEU A 279 -10.83 34.28 -2.86
CA LEU A 279 -10.52 34.22 -4.29
C LEU A 279 -9.32 35.09 -4.68
N ALA A 280 -8.93 36.07 -3.86
CA ALA A 280 -7.76 36.91 -4.11
C ALA A 280 -7.71 37.56 -5.52
N GLY A 281 -8.87 37.91 -6.09
CA GLY A 281 -8.99 38.52 -7.42
C GLY A 281 -9.22 37.54 -8.59
N GLU A 282 -9.26 36.23 -8.31
CA GLU A 282 -9.58 35.19 -9.29
C GLU A 282 -11.04 35.21 -9.77
N SER A 283 -11.31 34.58 -10.92
CA SER A 283 -12.65 34.53 -11.51
C SER A 283 -13.68 33.81 -10.63
N VAL A 284 -14.87 34.42 -10.51
CA VAL A 284 -16.05 33.88 -9.83
C VAL A 284 -16.92 32.98 -10.72
N ASP A 285 -16.55 32.74 -11.98
CA ASP A 285 -17.42 32.06 -12.97
C ASP A 285 -17.82 30.64 -12.56
N PHE A 286 -16.98 29.96 -11.80
CA PHE A 286 -17.26 28.61 -11.30
C PHE A 286 -18.31 28.57 -10.17
N PHE A 287 -18.66 29.70 -9.54
CA PHE A 287 -19.71 29.80 -8.51
C PHE A 287 -21.12 29.75 -9.11
N ARG A 288 -21.38 28.73 -9.92
CA ARG A 288 -22.69 28.42 -10.50
C ARG A 288 -23.00 26.95 -10.30
N GLN A 289 -24.28 26.61 -10.23
CA GLN A 289 -24.73 25.23 -10.06
C GLN A 289 -24.15 24.36 -11.18
N GLY A 290 -23.66 23.16 -10.83
CA GLY A 290 -22.95 22.28 -11.76
C GLY A 290 -21.47 22.61 -11.85
N ALA A 291 -21.08 23.83 -12.25
CA ALA A 291 -19.67 24.24 -12.35
C ALA A 291 -18.95 24.15 -10.99
N PHE A 292 -19.58 24.66 -9.93
CA PHE A 292 -19.05 24.58 -8.57
C PHE A 292 -18.90 23.11 -8.12
N SER A 293 -19.93 22.29 -8.35
CA SER A 293 -19.90 20.86 -8.00
C SER A 293 -18.86 20.08 -8.81
N ALA A 294 -18.60 20.46 -10.06
CA ALA A 294 -17.57 19.86 -10.90
C ALA A 294 -16.17 20.26 -10.41
N PHE A 295 -15.95 21.53 -10.09
CA PHE A 295 -14.70 21.99 -9.47
C PHE A 295 -14.43 21.27 -8.14
N VAL A 296 -15.42 21.18 -7.25
CA VAL A 296 -15.27 20.45 -5.98
C VAL A 296 -15.05 18.95 -6.21
N ALA A 297 -15.59 18.36 -7.28
CA ALA A 297 -15.29 16.98 -7.65
C ALA A 297 -13.82 16.79 -8.04
N ASP A 298 -13.24 17.73 -8.79
CA ASP A 298 -11.82 17.73 -9.15
C ASP A 298 -10.95 17.96 -7.92
N LEU A 299 -11.35 18.86 -7.02
CA LEU A 299 -10.68 19.10 -5.74
C LEU A 299 -10.65 17.84 -4.85
N TYR A 300 -11.78 17.11 -4.79
CA TYR A 300 -11.82 15.81 -4.11
C TYR A 300 -10.88 14.80 -4.77
N ALA A 301 -10.80 14.79 -6.10
CA ALA A 301 -9.95 13.85 -6.82
C ALA A 301 -8.46 14.15 -6.62
N ALA A 302 -8.06 15.44 -6.59
CA ALA A 302 -6.72 15.87 -6.23
C ALA A 302 -6.35 15.50 -4.79
N ALA A 303 -7.22 15.80 -3.82
CA ALA A 303 -7.01 15.41 -2.43
C ALA A 303 -6.92 13.88 -2.28
N THR A 304 -7.73 13.13 -3.04
CA THR A 304 -7.65 11.65 -3.09
C THR A 304 -6.28 11.21 -3.62
N TYR A 305 -5.78 11.83 -4.68
CA TYR A 305 -4.47 11.52 -5.26
C TYR A 305 -3.35 11.71 -4.24
N ILE A 306 -3.30 12.88 -3.60
CA ILE A 306 -2.34 13.22 -2.53
C ILE A 306 -2.41 12.19 -1.41
N LEU A 307 -3.60 11.88 -0.90
CA LEU A 307 -3.76 10.93 0.19
C LEU A 307 -3.27 9.54 -0.20
N LEU A 308 -3.63 9.02 -1.37
CA LEU A 308 -3.22 7.67 -1.78
C LEU A 308 -1.71 7.57 -2.04
N VAL A 309 -1.11 8.60 -2.66
CA VAL A 309 0.30 8.61 -3.05
C VAL A 309 1.24 8.94 -1.88
N LEU A 310 0.79 9.75 -0.90
CA LEU A 310 1.65 10.17 0.20
C LEU A 310 1.39 9.46 1.54
N SER A 311 0.28 8.71 1.67
CA SER A 311 0.02 7.90 2.89
C SER A 311 0.49 6.46 2.77
N GLY A 312 0.54 5.88 1.57
CA GLY A 312 0.81 4.47 1.38
C GLY A 312 -0.28 3.52 1.92
N PHE A 313 -1.47 4.01 2.29
CA PHE A 313 -2.57 3.15 2.77
C PHE A 313 -3.33 2.47 1.63
N ARG A 314 -3.93 1.31 1.90
CA ARG A 314 -4.79 0.64 0.90
C ARG A 314 -6.10 1.41 0.75
N ILE A 315 -6.66 1.39 -0.47
CA ILE A 315 -7.99 1.96 -0.72
C ILE A 315 -9.08 1.35 0.18
N SER A 316 -8.99 0.05 0.48
CA SER A 316 -9.91 -0.64 1.38
C SER A 316 -9.80 -0.17 2.83
N GLU A 317 -8.67 0.41 3.24
CA GLU A 317 -8.54 1.04 4.56
C GLU A 317 -9.28 2.39 4.54
N TRP A 318 -9.06 3.20 3.51
CA TRP A 318 -9.72 4.50 3.33
C TRP A 318 -11.26 4.44 3.29
N THR A 319 -11.85 3.34 2.81
CA THR A 319 -13.31 3.15 2.82
C THR A 319 -13.88 2.87 4.21
N THR A 320 -13.05 2.48 5.17
CA THR A 320 -13.48 2.20 6.55
C THR A 320 -13.36 3.42 7.46
N PHE A 321 -12.64 4.45 7.02
CA PHE A 321 -12.31 5.61 7.85
C PHE A 321 -13.46 6.61 7.95
N ASN A 322 -13.92 6.81 9.18
CA ASN A 322 -14.77 7.91 9.59
C ASN A 322 -13.96 8.96 10.34
N THR A 323 -14.50 10.16 10.47
CA THR A 323 -13.79 11.29 11.11
C THR A 323 -13.43 11.06 12.57
N LYS A 324 -14.20 10.28 13.36
CA LYS A 324 -13.83 9.98 14.76
C LYS A 324 -12.69 8.97 14.88
N ASP A 325 -12.32 8.29 13.79
CA ASP A 325 -11.14 7.42 13.77
C ASP A 325 -9.84 8.22 13.77
N PHE A 326 -9.93 9.55 13.55
CA PHE A 326 -8.82 10.48 13.58
C PHE A 326 -8.86 11.40 14.81
N ILE A 327 -7.69 11.68 15.36
CA ILE A 327 -7.44 12.62 16.45
C ILE A 327 -6.60 13.75 15.87
N TYR A 328 -7.14 14.97 15.92
CA TYR A 328 -6.41 16.17 15.50
C TYR A 328 -5.54 16.69 16.64
N HIS A 329 -4.26 16.84 16.37
CA HIS A 329 -3.27 17.37 17.30
C HIS A 329 -3.05 18.87 17.06
N LYS A 330 -2.62 19.59 18.10
CA LYS A 330 -2.45 21.06 18.07
C LYS A 330 -1.38 21.52 17.07
N ASP A 331 -0.46 20.64 16.71
CA ASP A 331 0.62 20.87 15.74
C ASP A 331 0.15 20.73 14.28
N GLY A 332 -1.13 20.44 14.04
CA GLY A 332 -1.68 20.25 12.70
C GLY A 332 -1.63 18.79 12.19
N THR A 333 -1.17 17.86 13.03
CA THR A 333 -1.07 16.44 12.70
C THR A 333 -2.41 15.73 12.94
N TRP A 334 -2.74 14.76 12.09
CA TRP A 334 -3.81 13.80 12.36
C TRP A 334 -3.23 12.44 12.75
N GLU A 335 -3.55 11.95 13.96
CA GLU A 335 -3.33 10.55 14.36
C GLU A 335 -4.56 9.74 14.01
N PHE A 336 -4.39 8.50 13.55
CA PHE A 336 -5.51 7.58 13.43
C PHE A 336 -5.10 6.16 13.80
N ARG A 337 -6.10 5.35 14.16
CA ARG A 337 -5.91 3.96 14.60
C ARG A 337 -6.85 3.07 13.82
N ASN A 338 -6.31 2.23 12.94
CA ASN A 338 -7.12 1.28 12.19
C ASN A 338 -6.70 -0.17 12.41
N GLN A 339 -7.66 -1.07 12.21
CA GLN A 339 -7.38 -2.50 12.06
C GLN A 339 -7.02 -2.75 10.60
N ILE A 340 -5.84 -3.34 10.35
CA ILE A 340 -5.44 -3.78 9.01
C ILE A 340 -5.76 -5.27 8.91
N HIS A 341 -6.90 -5.59 8.32
CA HIS A 341 -7.45 -6.96 8.26
C HIS A 341 -6.53 -7.95 7.52
N LYS A 342 -5.79 -7.51 6.49
CA LYS A 342 -5.05 -8.43 5.60
C LYS A 342 -3.72 -8.95 6.11
N THR A 343 -3.00 -8.25 7.00
CA THR A 343 -1.56 -8.57 7.21
C THR A 343 -1.04 -8.55 8.65
N ASN A 344 -1.87 -8.24 9.67
CA ASN A 344 -1.31 -8.12 11.03
C ASN A 344 -2.26 -8.43 12.23
N TYR A 345 -3.13 -9.43 12.13
CA TYR A 345 -4.02 -9.89 13.22
C TYR A 345 -4.73 -8.73 13.95
N SER A 346 -5.11 -7.69 13.21
CA SER A 346 -5.87 -6.55 13.75
C SER A 346 -5.18 -5.73 14.87
N ILE A 347 -3.84 -5.74 14.98
CA ILE A 347 -3.10 -4.90 15.95
C ILE A 347 -3.31 -3.41 15.61
N LYS A 348 -3.97 -2.68 16.52
CA LYS A 348 -4.18 -1.23 16.43
C LYS A 348 -2.91 -0.49 16.83
N ALA A 349 -2.19 0.06 15.86
CA ALA A 349 -1.05 0.94 16.09
C ALA A 349 -1.33 2.32 15.51
N PRO A 350 -1.02 3.41 16.24
CA PRO A 350 -1.24 4.76 15.74
C PRO A 350 -0.38 5.02 14.52
N ARG A 351 -0.96 5.68 13.51
CA ARG A 351 -0.28 6.23 12.35
C ARG A 351 -0.65 7.70 12.20
N PHE A 352 0.24 8.47 11.60
CA PHE A 352 0.12 9.92 11.54
C PHE A 352 0.09 10.41 10.09
N LEU A 353 -0.68 11.47 9.86
CA LEU A 353 -0.71 12.24 8.62
C LEU A 353 -0.26 13.66 8.93
N HIS A 354 0.73 14.14 8.18
CA HIS A 354 1.37 15.44 8.35
C HIS A 354 1.36 16.25 7.06
N GLY A 355 1.57 17.57 7.19
CA GLY A 355 1.79 18.48 6.07
C GLY A 355 0.72 18.34 4.98
N MET A 356 1.16 18.02 3.76
CA MET A 356 0.28 17.94 2.60
C MET A 356 -0.80 16.85 2.71
N THR A 357 -0.50 15.73 3.37
CA THR A 357 -1.52 14.68 3.61
C THR A 357 -2.59 15.13 4.59
N ALA A 358 -2.21 15.84 5.65
CA ALA A 358 -3.14 16.44 6.60
C ALA A 358 -4.00 17.51 5.92
N PHE A 359 -3.39 18.34 5.06
CA PHE A 359 -4.10 19.38 4.32
C PHE A 359 -5.10 18.81 3.29
N ALA A 360 -4.73 17.75 2.59
CA ALA A 360 -5.66 17.03 1.70
C ALA A 360 -6.82 16.39 2.48
N LEU A 361 -6.55 15.79 3.65
CA LEU A 361 -7.60 15.25 4.54
C LEU A 361 -8.56 16.34 4.99
N ASN A 362 -8.04 17.49 5.46
CA ASN A 362 -8.85 18.64 5.84
C ASN A 362 -9.71 19.14 4.69
N THR A 363 -9.16 19.21 3.47
CA THR A 363 -9.92 19.60 2.27
C THR A 363 -11.13 18.68 2.03
N LEU A 364 -10.98 17.36 2.17
CA LEU A 364 -12.10 16.43 2.06
C LEU A 364 -13.15 16.63 3.17
N ILE A 365 -12.71 16.92 4.39
CA ILE A 365 -13.60 17.16 5.54
C ILE A 365 -14.37 18.47 5.36
N GLU A 366 -13.68 19.53 4.99
CA GLU A 366 -14.18 20.90 4.93
C GLU A 366 -15.07 21.17 3.72
N CYS A 367 -14.78 20.55 2.57
CA CYS A 367 -15.61 20.66 1.36
C CYS A 367 -16.86 19.76 1.43
N SER A 368 -17.69 19.99 2.44
CA SER A 368 -18.88 19.18 2.72
C SER A 368 -20.08 20.00 3.21
N TYR A 369 -21.28 19.61 2.82
CA TYR A 369 -22.52 20.16 3.39
C TYR A 369 -22.88 19.54 4.74
N VAL A 370 -22.28 18.38 5.06
CA VAL A 370 -22.44 17.70 6.35
C VAL A 370 -21.25 18.08 7.22
N ASP A 371 -21.49 18.30 8.51
CA ASP A 371 -20.39 18.39 9.48
C ASP A 371 -19.90 16.97 9.74
N LYS A 372 -18.92 16.54 8.93
CA LYS A 372 -18.40 15.17 8.98
C LYS A 372 -17.83 14.82 10.35
N VAL A 373 -17.27 15.77 11.10
CA VAL A 373 -16.67 15.52 12.41
C VAL A 373 -17.75 15.24 13.45
N SER A 374 -18.74 16.13 13.54
CA SER A 374 -19.84 15.97 14.51
C SER A 374 -20.67 14.71 14.25
N GLU A 375 -20.90 14.38 12.97
CA GLU A 375 -21.75 13.26 12.56
C GLU A 375 -21.00 11.93 12.39
N ASN A 376 -19.69 11.90 12.64
CA ASN A 376 -18.83 10.73 12.38
C ASN A 376 -18.97 10.17 10.95
N ALA A 377 -19.01 11.05 9.96
CA ALA A 377 -19.24 10.65 8.58
C ALA A 377 -17.95 10.07 7.94
N PRO A 378 -18.09 9.24 6.89
CA PRO A 378 -16.94 8.79 6.10
C PRO A 378 -16.16 9.95 5.50
N VAL A 379 -14.83 9.87 5.54
CA VAL A 379 -13.94 10.96 5.07
C VAL A 379 -14.22 11.31 3.61
N PHE A 380 -14.36 10.30 2.74
CA PHE A 380 -14.60 10.50 1.30
C PHE A 380 -16.05 10.81 0.93
N LEU A 381 -16.96 11.01 1.90
CA LEU A 381 -18.37 11.28 1.60
C LEU A 381 -18.53 12.53 0.71
N ARG A 382 -19.16 12.35 -0.46
CA ARG A 382 -19.26 13.38 -1.52
C ARG A 382 -20.52 14.22 -1.41
N SER A 383 -20.75 14.82 -0.25
CA SER A 383 -21.97 15.59 0.02
C SER A 383 -22.18 16.76 -0.95
N PHE A 384 -21.13 17.28 -1.57
CA PHE A 384 -21.19 18.42 -2.50
C PHE A 384 -22.11 18.18 -3.72
N ARG A 385 -22.53 16.93 -3.97
CA ARG A 385 -23.55 16.57 -4.97
C ARG A 385 -24.99 16.79 -4.50
N CYS A 386 -25.19 17.16 -3.23
CA CYS A 386 -26.50 17.19 -2.57
C CYS A 386 -26.92 18.59 -2.12
N SER A 387 -26.56 19.63 -2.87
CA SER A 387 -26.95 21.01 -2.54
C SER A 387 -28.48 21.19 -2.40
N HIS A 388 -29.27 20.38 -3.11
CA HIS A 388 -30.73 20.34 -3.03
C HIS A 388 -31.28 19.87 -1.66
N LEU A 389 -30.48 19.18 -0.84
CA LEU A 389 -30.85 18.78 0.53
C LEU A 389 -30.65 19.92 1.54
N CYS A 390 -29.93 20.99 1.16
CA CYS A 390 -29.67 22.15 1.99
C CYS A 390 -30.63 23.29 1.60
N THR A 391 -31.85 23.24 2.16
CA THR A 391 -32.89 24.24 1.94
C THR A 391 -32.98 25.24 3.10
N PHE A 392 -33.75 26.32 2.93
CA PHE A 392 -33.91 27.33 3.98
C PHE A 392 -34.37 26.72 5.30
N GLY A 393 -33.61 26.95 6.38
CA GLY A 393 -33.89 26.44 7.72
C GLY A 393 -33.58 24.95 7.90
N LYS A 394 -33.00 24.26 6.90
CA LYS A 394 -32.69 22.83 6.96
C LYS A 394 -31.27 22.53 6.48
N ARG A 395 -30.47 21.92 7.36
CA ARG A 395 -29.16 21.37 7.00
C ARG A 395 -29.29 19.94 6.46
N ALA A 396 -28.39 19.57 5.55
CA ALA A 396 -28.21 18.17 5.20
C ALA A 396 -27.52 17.43 6.35
N THR A 397 -28.01 16.22 6.65
CA THR A 397 -27.40 15.32 7.64
C THR A 397 -26.84 14.07 6.95
N LEU A 398 -25.93 13.36 7.62
CA LEU A 398 -25.43 12.06 7.16
C LEU A 398 -26.59 11.09 6.88
N SER A 399 -27.62 11.08 7.75
CA SER A 399 -28.80 10.24 7.57
C SER A 399 -29.54 10.55 6.26
N ASP A 400 -29.69 11.82 5.91
CA ASP A 400 -30.31 12.22 4.64
C ASP A 400 -29.50 11.70 3.44
N LEU A 401 -28.17 11.80 3.51
CA LEU A 401 -27.26 11.37 2.43
C LEU A 401 -27.23 9.86 2.24
N LEU A 402 -27.31 9.09 3.32
CA LEU A 402 -27.38 7.63 3.26
C LEU A 402 -28.68 7.17 2.59
N LYS A 403 -29.81 7.84 2.86
CA LYS A 403 -31.10 7.53 2.22
C LYS A 403 -31.10 7.73 0.70
N VAL A 404 -30.31 8.68 0.21
CA VAL A 404 -30.18 8.95 -1.24
C VAL A 404 -28.97 8.22 -1.86
N GLY A 405 -28.30 7.32 -1.13
CA GLY A 405 -27.27 6.43 -1.67
C GLY A 405 -25.92 7.09 -2.01
N ILE A 406 -25.57 8.22 -1.39
CA ILE A 406 -24.37 9.00 -1.76
C ILE A 406 -23.04 8.36 -1.35
N TRP A 407 -23.04 7.53 -0.31
CA TRP A 407 -21.90 6.67 0.03
C TRP A 407 -21.95 5.34 -0.75
N GLY A 408 -23.16 4.82 -0.98
CA GLY A 408 -23.42 3.61 -1.76
C GLY A 408 -22.91 2.32 -1.11
N GLU A 409 -23.04 1.21 -1.83
CA GLU A 409 -22.55 -0.12 -1.41
C GLU A 409 -21.08 -0.36 -1.80
N HIS A 410 -20.56 0.39 -2.79
CA HIS A 410 -19.21 0.22 -3.36
C HIS A 410 -18.37 1.52 -3.37
N PRO A 411 -18.09 2.13 -2.21
CA PRO A 411 -17.34 3.38 -2.12
C PRO A 411 -15.92 3.28 -2.72
N GLU A 412 -15.29 2.10 -2.69
CA GLU A 412 -13.98 1.84 -3.27
C GLU A 412 -13.92 2.09 -4.78
N GLN A 413 -15.01 1.82 -5.51
CA GLN A 413 -15.07 2.06 -6.95
C GLN A 413 -15.11 3.56 -7.25
N THR A 414 -15.81 4.32 -6.40
CA THR A 414 -15.91 5.78 -6.52
C THR A 414 -14.56 6.44 -6.27
N ILE A 415 -13.86 6.03 -5.21
CA ILE A 415 -12.53 6.55 -4.88
C ILE A 415 -11.51 6.17 -5.98
N ARG A 416 -11.55 4.91 -6.45
CA ARG A 416 -10.72 4.43 -7.55
C ARG A 416 -10.93 5.25 -8.82
N GLY A 417 -12.19 5.43 -9.23
CA GLY A 417 -12.52 6.20 -10.43
C GLY A 417 -12.08 7.66 -10.32
N ALA A 418 -12.21 8.29 -9.13
CA ALA A 418 -11.73 9.65 -8.91
C ALA A 418 -10.19 9.74 -9.05
N PHE A 419 -9.45 8.82 -8.42
CA PHE A 419 -7.99 8.73 -8.52
C PHE A 419 -7.52 8.57 -9.98
N GLN A 420 -8.10 7.61 -10.69
CA GLN A 420 -7.74 7.31 -12.08
C GLN A 420 -8.05 8.48 -13.02
N LYS A 421 -9.24 9.06 -12.89
CA LYS A 421 -9.67 10.19 -13.72
C LYS A 421 -8.78 11.41 -13.52
N PHE A 422 -8.36 11.70 -12.29
CA PHE A 422 -7.47 12.83 -12.02
C PHE A 422 -6.09 12.62 -12.65
N TYR A 423 -5.51 11.44 -12.45
CA TYR A 423 -4.22 11.07 -13.07
C TYR A 423 -4.26 11.23 -14.59
N SER A 424 -5.22 10.58 -15.26
CA SER A 424 -5.31 10.66 -16.72
C SER A 424 -5.62 12.08 -17.20
N LYS A 425 -6.43 12.87 -16.47
CA LYS A 425 -6.70 14.28 -16.82
C LYS A 425 -5.41 15.10 -16.87
N VAL A 426 -4.54 14.97 -15.87
CA VAL A 426 -3.27 15.72 -15.81
C VAL A 426 -2.28 15.18 -16.83
N ILE A 427 -2.09 13.86 -16.89
CA ILE A 427 -1.12 13.25 -17.80
C ILE A 427 -1.45 13.50 -19.27
N ASN A 428 -2.73 13.58 -19.65
CA ASN A 428 -3.12 13.93 -21.02
C ASN A 428 -2.72 15.36 -21.43
N GLN A 429 -2.37 16.23 -20.48
CA GLN A 429 -1.81 17.56 -20.75
C GLN A 429 -0.30 17.51 -21.05
N HIS A 430 0.32 16.35 -20.82
CA HIS A 430 1.75 16.06 -20.99
C HIS A 430 1.92 14.84 -21.92
N PRO A 431 1.78 14.99 -23.26
CA PRO A 431 1.84 13.88 -24.21
C PRO A 431 3.11 13.03 -24.08
N GLU A 432 4.24 13.66 -23.72
CA GLU A 432 5.52 13.01 -23.44
C GLU A 432 5.41 12.01 -22.28
N LEU A 433 4.71 12.36 -21.20
CA LEU A 433 4.49 11.48 -20.04
C LEU A 433 3.36 10.49 -20.28
N ALA A 434 2.34 10.87 -21.06
CA ALA A 434 1.24 9.99 -21.44
C ALA A 434 1.72 8.80 -22.30
N SER A 435 2.73 9.03 -23.15
CA SER A 435 3.37 7.97 -23.93
C SER A 435 4.09 6.93 -23.07
N ILE A 436 4.56 7.34 -21.88
CA ILE A 436 5.25 6.48 -20.92
C ILE A 436 4.23 5.71 -20.08
N HIS A 437 3.23 6.40 -19.52
CA HIS A 437 2.24 5.80 -18.62
C HIS A 437 0.94 6.62 -18.52
N SER A 438 -0.12 6.16 -19.20
CA SER A 438 -1.38 6.89 -19.39
C SER A 438 -2.51 6.55 -18.39
N GLU A 439 -2.44 5.37 -17.77
CA GLU A 439 -3.47 4.85 -16.86
C GLU A 439 -2.88 4.49 -15.51
N THR A 440 -3.69 4.39 -14.45
CA THR A 440 -3.18 4.05 -13.13
C THR A 440 -4.19 3.25 -12.30
N SER A 441 -3.80 2.83 -11.10
CA SER A 441 -4.67 2.27 -10.09
C SER A 441 -4.21 2.69 -8.68
N PRO A 442 -5.12 2.72 -7.69
CA PRO A 442 -4.79 3.00 -6.29
C PRO A 442 -3.70 2.10 -5.70
N HIS A 443 -3.49 0.89 -6.25
CA HIS A 443 -2.41 0.03 -5.79
C HIS A 443 -1.03 0.55 -6.23
N GLN A 444 -0.95 1.13 -7.43
CA GLN A 444 0.29 1.75 -7.94
C GLN A 444 0.68 3.00 -7.15
N ALA A 445 -0.29 3.74 -6.59
CA ALA A 445 0.00 4.85 -5.68
C ALA A 445 0.80 4.40 -4.46
N ARG A 446 0.51 3.19 -3.96
CA ARG A 446 1.22 2.61 -2.82
C ARG A 446 2.62 2.11 -3.21
N HIS A 447 2.82 1.67 -4.46
CA HIS A 447 4.16 1.41 -5.01
C HIS A 447 4.96 2.71 -5.10
N LEU A 448 4.38 3.76 -5.69
CA LEU A 448 5.00 5.09 -5.81
C LEU A 448 5.37 5.67 -4.43
N TRP A 449 4.51 5.51 -3.41
CA TRP A 449 4.83 5.93 -2.04
C TRP A 449 6.10 5.27 -1.50
N ALA A 450 6.22 3.94 -1.67
CA ALA A 450 7.40 3.21 -1.22
C ALA A 450 8.65 3.68 -1.99
N GLU A 451 8.51 3.94 -3.29
CA GLU A 451 9.55 4.51 -4.14
C GLU A 451 10.02 5.89 -3.64
N TYR A 452 9.09 6.78 -3.27
CA TYR A 452 9.43 8.06 -2.66
C TYR A 452 10.19 7.88 -1.35
N CYS A 453 9.76 6.96 -0.49
CA CYS A 453 10.42 6.71 0.78
C CYS A 453 11.85 6.21 0.58
N ILE A 454 12.07 5.26 -0.34
CA ILE A 454 13.39 4.70 -0.63
C ILE A 454 14.33 5.76 -1.21
N ARG A 455 13.85 6.63 -2.09
CA ARG A 455 14.69 7.67 -2.69
C ARG A 455 14.95 8.85 -1.74
N ARG A 456 14.03 9.15 -0.83
CA ARG A 456 14.09 10.36 0.00
C ARG A 456 14.78 10.14 1.35
N PHE A 457 14.64 8.95 1.92
CA PHE A 457 15.11 8.63 3.25
C PHE A 457 16.23 7.61 3.18
N ASP A 458 17.20 7.75 4.08
CA ASP A 458 18.26 6.78 4.28
C ASP A 458 17.95 5.86 5.46
N GLY A 459 18.56 4.68 5.46
CA GLY A 459 18.62 3.79 6.60
C GLY A 459 17.78 2.53 6.51
N ALA A 460 17.27 2.04 7.65
CA ALA A 460 16.33 0.90 7.73
C ALA A 460 14.93 1.26 7.18
N VAL A 461 14.90 1.87 5.99
CA VAL A 461 13.71 2.39 5.33
C VAL A 461 12.82 1.26 4.88
N ILE A 462 13.40 0.11 4.50
CA ILE A 462 12.64 -1.08 4.09
C ILE A 462 11.89 -1.68 5.28
N GLU A 463 12.54 -1.78 6.44
CA GLU A 463 11.96 -2.22 7.70
C GLU A 463 10.87 -1.23 8.15
N ARG A 464 11.10 0.08 8.03
CA ARG A 464 10.10 1.10 8.35
C ARG A 464 8.92 1.13 7.38
N ILE A 465 9.16 0.88 6.09
CA ILE A 465 8.10 0.70 5.08
C ILE A 465 7.28 -0.54 5.44
N SER A 466 7.93 -1.65 5.78
CA SER A 466 7.28 -2.88 6.24
C SER A 466 6.42 -2.65 7.47
N GLU A 467 6.95 -1.95 8.47
CA GLU A 467 6.20 -1.54 9.66
C GLU A 467 5.01 -0.62 9.32
N HIS A 468 5.19 0.35 8.43
CA HIS A 468 4.14 1.28 8.00
C HIS A 468 3.02 0.58 7.23
N PHE A 469 3.41 -0.37 6.38
CA PHE A 469 2.54 -1.24 5.60
C PHE A 469 1.92 -2.37 6.41
N ARG A 470 2.47 -2.64 7.60
CA ARG A 470 2.16 -3.76 8.49
C ARG A 470 2.28 -5.10 7.77
N HIS A 471 3.39 -5.30 7.06
CA HIS A 471 3.77 -6.58 6.46
C HIS A 471 4.66 -7.38 7.41
N ARG A 472 4.71 -8.71 7.26
CA ARG A 472 5.69 -9.50 8.00
C ARG A 472 7.05 -9.29 7.36
N LEU A 473 8.10 -9.16 8.18
CA LEU A 473 9.50 -9.05 7.71
C LEU A 473 9.92 -10.21 6.79
N SER A 474 9.26 -11.37 6.88
CA SER A 474 9.51 -12.55 6.05
C SER A 474 8.73 -12.61 4.72
N ASP A 475 7.91 -11.60 4.41
CA ASP A 475 7.03 -11.65 3.24
C ASP A 475 7.78 -11.22 1.96
N ASN A 476 7.80 -12.09 0.94
CA ASN A 476 8.24 -11.82 -0.44
C ASN A 476 7.55 -10.60 -1.08
N PHE A 477 6.51 -10.05 -0.45
CA PHE A 477 5.83 -8.82 -0.87
C PHE A 477 6.72 -7.59 -0.74
N ILE A 478 7.54 -7.45 0.31
CA ILE A 478 8.48 -6.34 0.50
C ILE A 478 9.50 -6.32 -0.63
N ARG A 479 10.08 -7.50 -0.90
CA ARG A 479 10.88 -7.78 -2.08
C ARG A 479 10.16 -7.36 -3.36
N ALA A 480 8.94 -7.80 -3.60
CA ALA A 480 8.16 -7.39 -4.77
C ALA A 480 7.83 -5.87 -4.85
N TYR A 481 7.77 -5.12 -3.74
CA TYR A 481 7.54 -3.66 -3.77
C TYR A 481 8.70 -2.89 -4.40
N TYR A 482 9.92 -3.44 -4.40
CA TYR A 482 11.07 -2.88 -5.11
C TYR A 482 11.52 -3.77 -6.29
N GLU A 483 11.57 -5.10 -6.14
CA GLU A 483 11.92 -6.07 -7.20
C GLU A 483 10.91 -6.16 -8.34
N LYS A 484 9.62 -5.82 -8.14
CA LYS A 484 8.62 -5.76 -9.24
C LYS A 484 8.26 -4.35 -9.70
N ALA A 485 8.52 -3.32 -8.87
CA ALA A 485 8.38 -1.92 -9.28
C ALA A 485 9.53 -1.47 -10.20
N LEU A 486 10.66 -2.17 -10.16
CA LEU A 486 11.85 -1.91 -10.96
C LEU A 486 12.11 -3.14 -11.84
N ARG A 487 11.95 -3.04 -13.18
CA ARG A 487 12.39 -4.13 -14.09
C ARG A 487 13.84 -4.46 -13.81
N GLU A 488 14.31 -5.68 -14.02
CA GLU A 488 15.74 -6.02 -13.87
C GLU A 488 16.68 -5.08 -14.67
N ARG A 489 16.27 -4.61 -15.86
CA ARG A 489 16.98 -3.55 -16.62
C ARG A 489 16.79 -2.11 -16.10
N GLU A 490 15.64 -1.78 -15.52
CA GLU A 490 15.39 -0.45 -14.93
C GLU A 490 15.99 -0.36 -13.53
N ARG A 491 16.10 -1.48 -12.81
CA ARG A 491 16.85 -1.65 -11.57
C ARG A 491 18.32 -1.45 -11.87
N ASP A 492 18.87 -2.16 -12.85
CA ASP A 492 20.26 -1.93 -13.25
C ASP A 492 20.44 -0.46 -13.68
N ALA A 493 19.50 0.16 -14.42
CA ALA A 493 19.61 1.58 -14.78
C ALA A 493 19.40 2.58 -13.62
N ILE A 494 18.52 2.29 -12.64
CA ILE A 494 18.22 3.17 -11.49
C ILE A 494 19.24 2.98 -10.38
N GLU A 495 19.64 1.73 -10.09
CA GLU A 495 20.79 1.42 -9.23
C GLU A 495 22.06 1.96 -9.87
N ASN A 496 22.30 1.77 -11.17
CA ASN A 496 23.43 2.41 -11.85
C ASN A 496 23.30 3.93 -11.79
N SER A 497 22.14 4.53 -12.06
CA SER A 497 21.96 5.99 -11.98
C SER A 497 22.18 6.52 -10.55
N TYR A 498 21.78 5.77 -9.52
CA TYR A 498 21.97 6.13 -8.12
C TYR A 498 23.43 5.93 -7.69
N ILE A 499 24.07 4.85 -8.13
CA ILE A 499 25.51 4.61 -7.95
C ILE A 499 26.30 5.70 -8.70
N GLU A 500 25.89 6.09 -9.90
CA GLU A 500 26.47 7.19 -10.67
C GLU A 500 26.32 8.51 -9.93
N GLU A 501 25.16 8.81 -9.35
CA GLU A 501 24.96 10.00 -8.51
C GLU A 501 25.89 9.99 -7.29
N ILE A 502 26.00 8.85 -6.59
CA ILE A 502 26.94 8.65 -5.48
C ILE A 502 28.39 8.85 -5.94
N LEU A 503 28.79 8.26 -7.08
CA LEU A 503 30.13 8.37 -7.64
C LEU A 503 30.44 9.80 -8.12
N ARG A 504 29.48 10.49 -8.72
CA ARG A 504 29.58 11.91 -9.09
C ARG A 504 29.73 12.79 -7.85
N SER A 505 29.01 12.49 -6.78
CA SER A 505 29.20 13.16 -5.48
C SER A 505 30.58 12.89 -4.87
N ILE A 506 31.14 11.70 -5.08
CA ILE A 506 32.50 11.35 -4.62
C ILE A 506 33.59 12.08 -5.43
N GLY A 507 33.43 12.15 -6.76
CA GLY A 507 34.41 12.72 -7.69
C GLY A 507 34.27 14.22 -7.95
N GLY A 508 33.11 14.80 -7.66
CA GLY A 508 32.80 16.22 -7.89
C GLY A 508 33.49 17.15 -6.87
N SER A 509 33.80 18.36 -7.33
CA SER A 509 34.34 19.46 -6.53
C SER A 509 33.25 20.38 -5.94
N ASP A 510 31.98 20.04 -6.13
CA ASP A 510 30.84 20.85 -5.69
C ASP A 510 30.61 20.71 -4.18
N GLU A 511 30.83 21.79 -3.42
CA GLU A 511 30.62 21.84 -1.98
C GLU A 511 29.15 21.69 -1.57
N SER A 512 28.20 21.83 -2.50
CA SER A 512 26.76 21.65 -2.25
C SER A 512 26.31 20.18 -2.20
N MET A 513 27.16 19.24 -2.62
CA MET A 513 26.85 17.81 -2.69
C MET A 513 27.15 17.07 -1.38
N ILE A 514 26.43 15.97 -1.12
CA ILE A 514 26.55 15.17 0.10
C ILE A 514 27.92 14.47 0.14
N ARG A 515 28.80 14.89 1.06
CA ARG A 515 30.10 14.23 1.28
C ARG A 515 29.92 12.79 1.77
N LEU A 516 30.54 11.88 1.05
CA LEU A 516 30.59 10.45 1.33
C LEU A 516 31.93 10.05 1.96
N TYR A 517 31.87 9.22 3.00
CA TYR A 517 32.95 8.82 3.89
C TYR A 517 33.15 7.30 3.87
N GLY A 518 34.33 6.84 4.29
CA GLY A 518 34.64 5.42 4.45
C GLY A 518 35.52 4.80 3.35
N PRO A 519 35.96 3.54 3.53
CA PRO A 519 36.94 2.90 2.66
C PRO A 519 36.53 2.84 1.18
N ALA A 520 35.25 2.56 0.88
CA ALA A 520 34.77 2.49 -0.50
C ALA A 520 34.76 3.87 -1.16
N ALA A 521 34.31 4.91 -0.44
CA ALA A 521 34.32 6.28 -0.92
C ALA A 521 35.75 6.78 -1.19
N LYS A 522 36.70 6.52 -0.29
CA LYS A 522 38.12 6.88 -0.46
C LYS A 522 38.73 6.24 -1.70
N ARG A 523 38.42 4.97 -1.94
CA ARG A 523 38.89 4.24 -3.11
C ARG A 523 38.30 4.81 -4.39
N ALA A 524 36.97 4.94 -4.46
CA ALA A 524 36.29 5.52 -5.60
C ALA A 524 36.82 6.93 -5.92
N ARG A 525 37.04 7.76 -4.90
CA ARG A 525 37.64 9.10 -5.04
C ARG A 525 39.04 9.04 -5.67
N MET A 526 39.89 8.10 -5.25
CA MET A 526 41.22 7.95 -5.83
C MET A 526 41.17 7.53 -7.29
N GLU A 527 40.24 6.64 -7.66
CA GLU A 527 40.06 6.18 -9.05
C GLU A 527 39.50 7.29 -9.94
N LEU A 528 38.46 7.99 -9.47
CA LEU A 528 37.84 9.12 -10.17
C LEU A 528 38.79 10.31 -10.32
N ASN A 529 39.59 10.62 -9.31
CA ASN A 529 40.61 11.69 -9.39
C ASN A 529 41.72 11.36 -10.39
N LYS A 530 42.07 10.08 -10.55
CA LYS A 530 43.03 9.67 -11.59
C LYS A 530 42.42 9.86 -12.97
N ALA A 531 41.16 9.48 -13.16
CA ALA A 531 40.45 9.63 -14.42
C ALA A 531 40.23 11.10 -14.80
N SER A 532 39.83 11.96 -13.85
CA SER A 532 39.61 13.39 -14.08
C SER A 532 40.87 14.16 -14.51
N VAL A 533 42.05 13.70 -14.07
CA VAL A 533 43.34 14.26 -14.49
C VAL A 533 43.70 13.88 -15.93
N ILE A 534 43.18 12.76 -16.43
CA ILE A 534 43.46 12.29 -17.80
C ILE A 534 42.56 13.01 -18.80
N SER A 535 41.24 12.90 -18.66
CA SER A 535 40.27 13.65 -19.49
C SER A 535 38.84 13.62 -18.90
N PRO A 536 37.95 14.52 -19.33
CA PRO A 536 36.52 14.44 -19.00
C PRO A 536 35.84 13.16 -19.50
N ASP A 537 36.23 12.66 -20.69
CA ASP A 537 35.66 11.43 -21.25
C ASP A 537 36.08 10.20 -20.43
N ASP A 538 37.32 10.17 -19.94
CA ASP A 538 37.81 9.10 -19.05
C ASP A 538 37.13 9.13 -17.69
N PHE A 539 36.74 10.31 -17.19
CA PHE A 539 35.97 10.45 -15.96
C PHE A 539 34.58 9.83 -16.10
N GLU A 540 33.85 10.16 -17.18
CA GLU A 540 32.54 9.58 -17.47
C GLU A 540 32.61 8.06 -17.70
N LEU A 541 33.63 7.59 -18.42
CA LEU A 541 33.85 6.17 -18.65
C LEU A 541 34.20 5.42 -17.35
N THR A 542 34.95 6.05 -16.45
CA THR A 542 35.27 5.49 -15.12
C THR A 542 34.03 5.39 -14.24
N ILE A 543 33.14 6.40 -14.28
CA ILE A 543 31.85 6.37 -13.58
C ILE A 543 30.98 5.21 -14.08
N ALA A 544 30.82 5.07 -15.40
CA ALA A 544 30.04 3.99 -15.99
C ALA A 544 30.59 2.59 -15.65
N ASN A 545 31.91 2.41 -15.72
CA ASN A 545 32.54 1.14 -15.35
C ASN A 545 32.38 0.79 -13.86
N LEU A 546 32.44 1.82 -13.00
CA LEU A 546 32.25 1.63 -11.57
C LEU A 546 30.79 1.34 -11.23
N SER A 547 29.83 2.01 -11.87
CA SER A 547 28.40 1.77 -11.61
C SER A 547 28.01 0.35 -11.97
N GLU A 548 28.41 -0.16 -13.14
CA GLU A 548 28.09 -1.53 -13.56
C GLU A 548 28.73 -2.63 -12.70
N SER A 549 29.85 -2.34 -12.06
CA SER A 549 30.62 -3.29 -11.24
C SER A 549 30.25 -3.28 -9.77
N ILE A 550 29.43 -2.33 -9.30
CA ILE A 550 29.03 -2.19 -7.90
C ILE A 550 27.61 -2.72 -7.68
N ILE A 551 27.44 -3.46 -6.59
CA ILE A 551 26.14 -3.82 -6.01
C ILE A 551 25.97 -2.97 -4.76
N ILE A 552 24.89 -2.18 -4.71
CA ILE A 552 24.61 -1.30 -3.59
C ILE A 552 23.66 -1.95 -2.58
N THR A 553 23.96 -1.81 -1.29
CA THR A 553 23.04 -2.16 -0.19
C THR A 553 22.98 -0.99 0.79
N VAL A 554 21.78 -0.61 1.24
CA VAL A 554 21.55 0.58 2.08
C VAL A 554 21.19 0.18 3.51
N ASP A 555 21.78 0.87 4.49
CA ASP A 555 21.62 0.61 5.92
C ASP A 555 21.54 1.89 6.77
N GLU A 556 21.02 1.79 8.00
CA GLU A 556 20.85 2.93 8.92
C GLU A 556 22.16 3.61 9.33
N TRP A 557 23.26 2.87 9.25
CA TRP A 557 24.59 3.42 9.45
C TRP A 557 25.27 3.82 8.15
N GLY A 558 24.86 3.36 6.96
CA GLY A 558 25.45 3.77 5.67
C GLY A 558 25.21 2.79 4.51
N TYR A 559 26.01 2.91 3.45
CA TYR A 559 25.96 2.12 2.23
C TYR A 559 27.05 1.04 2.18
N CYS A 560 26.73 -0.08 1.53
CA CYS A 560 27.67 -1.08 1.06
C CYS A 560 27.81 -0.94 -0.46
N LEU A 561 29.01 -0.66 -0.95
CA LEU A 561 29.35 -0.59 -2.37
C LEU A 561 30.17 -1.83 -2.75
N LEU A 562 29.53 -3.01 -2.73
CA LEU A 562 30.19 -4.29 -2.98
C LEU A 562 30.56 -4.43 -4.46
N ARG A 563 31.84 -4.58 -4.78
CA ARG A 563 32.28 -4.80 -6.17
C ARG A 563 32.15 -6.27 -6.58
N LYS A 564 31.61 -6.51 -7.78
CA LYS A 564 31.58 -7.83 -8.44
C LYS A 564 33.01 -8.35 -8.61
N GLY A 565 33.27 -9.59 -8.19
CA GLY A 565 34.61 -10.20 -8.18
C GLY A 565 35.46 -9.90 -6.94
N GLU A 566 34.99 -9.03 -6.04
CA GLU A 566 35.63 -8.72 -4.75
C GLU A 566 34.84 -9.29 -3.55
N GLU A 567 33.95 -10.24 -3.79
CA GLU A 567 33.09 -10.85 -2.78
C GLU A 567 33.91 -11.48 -1.65
N GLN A 568 35.02 -12.14 -1.97
CA GLN A 568 35.92 -12.76 -0.99
C GLN A 568 36.56 -11.78 0.01
N TYR A 569 36.58 -10.47 -0.31
CA TYR A 569 37.14 -9.44 0.56
C TYR A 569 36.09 -8.81 1.49
N ALA A 570 34.80 -9.09 1.26
CA ALA A 570 33.74 -8.63 2.14
C ALA A 570 33.81 -9.32 3.50
N LYS A 571 33.57 -8.57 4.59
CA LYS A 571 33.57 -9.16 5.95
C LYS A 571 32.42 -10.14 6.19
N CYS A 572 31.36 -10.07 5.39
CA CYS A 572 30.23 -10.99 5.38
C CYS A 572 30.42 -12.19 4.42
N PHE A 573 31.62 -12.39 3.86
CA PHE A 573 31.89 -13.54 3.00
C PHE A 573 31.92 -14.85 3.79
N ASN A 574 31.02 -15.77 3.43
CA ASN A 574 31.01 -17.12 4.00
C ASN A 574 31.89 -18.04 3.15
N LYS A 575 33.02 -18.47 3.73
CA LYS A 575 33.99 -19.35 3.04
C LYS A 575 33.44 -20.73 2.69
N ASP A 576 32.50 -21.24 3.48
CA ASP A 576 31.96 -22.59 3.30
C ASP A 576 30.91 -22.62 2.17
N LEU A 577 30.15 -21.53 2.03
CA LEU A 577 29.14 -21.38 0.97
C LEU A 577 29.67 -20.70 -0.29
N GLY A 578 30.88 -20.13 -0.23
CA GLY A 578 31.51 -19.42 -1.35
C GLY A 578 30.75 -18.17 -1.79
N THR A 579 29.95 -17.56 -0.91
CA THR A 579 29.10 -16.40 -1.23
C THR A 579 29.06 -15.39 -0.08
N THR A 580 28.70 -14.15 -0.40
CA THR A 580 28.47 -13.11 0.62
C THR A 580 27.10 -13.30 1.26
N MET A 581 27.07 -13.30 2.58
CA MET A 581 25.84 -13.35 3.38
C MET A 581 25.49 -11.94 3.83
N VAL A 582 25.22 -11.06 2.87
CA VAL A 582 25.03 -9.62 3.09
C VAL A 582 23.86 -9.36 4.05
N GLU A 583 22.81 -10.18 4.02
CA GLU A 583 21.63 -10.02 4.88
C GLU A 583 21.82 -10.69 6.23
N GLU A 584 22.37 -11.91 6.27
CA GLU A 584 22.41 -12.73 7.48
C GLU A 584 23.55 -12.34 8.43
N LEU A 585 24.63 -11.75 7.91
CA LEU A 585 25.77 -11.28 8.70
C LEU A 585 25.82 -9.75 8.83
N ARG A 586 24.73 -9.08 8.42
CA ARG A 586 24.56 -7.63 8.48
C ARG A 586 24.59 -7.13 9.92
N SER A 587 25.60 -6.34 10.25
CA SER A 587 25.73 -5.69 11.56
C SER A 587 26.70 -4.53 11.44
N PHE A 588 26.54 -3.50 12.27
CA PHE A 588 27.37 -2.32 12.21
C PHE A 588 28.86 -2.63 12.31
N GLU A 589 29.29 -3.55 13.17
CA GLU A 589 30.70 -3.90 13.36
C GLU A 589 31.30 -4.60 12.15
N VAL A 590 30.50 -5.45 11.49
CA VAL A 590 30.90 -6.14 10.25
C VAL A 590 30.95 -5.15 9.10
N CYS A 591 29.90 -4.33 8.93
CA CYS A 591 29.77 -3.38 7.85
C CYS A 591 30.76 -2.22 7.98
N ALA A 592 30.85 -1.56 9.13
CA ALA A 592 31.76 -0.43 9.35
C ALA A 592 33.25 -0.83 9.33
N SER A 593 33.60 -2.10 9.53
CA SER A 593 34.98 -2.57 9.33
C SER A 593 35.24 -3.17 7.94
N CYS A 594 34.23 -3.15 7.06
CA CYS A 594 34.32 -3.66 5.71
C CYS A 594 34.91 -2.63 4.74
N ILE A 595 35.69 -3.14 3.80
CA ILE A 595 36.32 -2.36 2.73
C ILE A 595 35.31 -1.76 1.73
N HIS A 596 34.12 -2.35 1.69
CA HIS A 596 33.00 -1.93 0.83
C HIS A 596 32.09 -0.89 1.53
N SER A 597 32.42 -0.43 2.74
CA SER A 597 31.57 0.51 3.47
C SER A 597 31.72 1.96 3.03
N CYS A 598 30.59 2.67 3.00
CA CYS A 598 30.45 4.08 2.66
C CYS A 598 29.35 4.72 3.53
N ASN A 599 29.45 6.00 3.91
CA ASN A 599 28.45 6.68 4.77
C ASN A 599 28.37 8.19 4.44
N THR A 600 27.35 8.90 4.92
CA THR A 600 27.22 10.37 4.82
C THR A 600 26.97 10.98 6.20
N LYS A 601 27.03 12.32 6.29
CA LYS A 601 26.65 13.04 7.52
C LYS A 601 25.20 12.78 7.95
N LEU A 602 24.30 12.41 7.05
CA LEU A 602 22.91 12.12 7.38
C LEU A 602 22.76 10.85 8.21
N GLN A 603 23.62 9.84 8.00
CA GLN A 603 23.62 8.62 8.82
C GLN A 603 24.34 8.78 10.17
N ARG A 604 24.89 9.97 10.48
CA ARG A 604 25.53 10.25 11.78
C ARG A 604 24.58 9.95 12.94
N VAL A 605 23.33 10.42 12.84
CA VAL A 605 22.30 10.22 13.88
C VAL A 605 21.98 8.73 14.07
N GLY A 606 22.03 7.93 13.00
CA GLY A 606 21.86 6.48 13.07
C GLY A 606 23.00 5.81 13.84
N ILE A 607 24.24 6.20 13.55
CA ILE A 607 25.43 5.72 14.26
C ILE A 607 25.38 6.14 15.73
N GLU A 608 25.11 7.42 16.03
CA GLU A 608 25.01 7.96 17.39
C GLU A 608 23.91 7.26 18.20
N ARG A 609 22.73 7.03 17.61
CA ARG A 609 21.66 6.26 18.26
C ARG A 609 22.09 4.85 18.60
N SER A 610 22.79 4.18 17.69
CA SER A 610 23.31 2.82 17.92
C SER A 610 24.32 2.80 19.07
N LEU A 611 25.22 3.80 19.12
CA LEU A 611 26.18 3.96 20.23
C LEU A 611 25.46 4.11 21.57
N ILE A 612 24.50 5.02 21.68
CA ILE A 612 23.72 5.26 22.91
C ILE A 612 23.01 3.98 23.35
N ALA A 613 22.37 3.25 22.44
CA ALA A 613 21.69 1.99 22.77
C ALA A 613 22.66 0.93 23.33
N HIS A 614 23.87 0.85 22.78
CA HIS A 614 24.90 -0.06 23.28
C HIS A 614 25.52 0.41 24.60
N GLU A 615 25.61 1.72 24.86
CA GLU A 615 26.02 2.29 26.16
C GLU A 615 24.99 1.98 27.25
N GLU A 616 23.71 2.28 27.00
CA GLU A 616 22.59 1.97 27.91
C GLU A 616 22.52 0.47 28.22
N PHE A 617 22.73 -0.38 27.22
CA PHE A 617 22.80 -1.83 27.42
C PHE A 617 23.94 -2.24 28.35
N ILE A 618 25.13 -1.63 28.21
CA ILE A 618 26.27 -1.91 29.09
C ILE A 618 25.99 -1.43 30.52
N GLU A 619 25.36 -0.27 30.68
CA GLU A 619 24.99 0.27 32.00
C GLU A 619 23.92 -0.58 32.70
N ALA A 620 22.97 -1.13 31.94
CA ALA A 620 21.90 -1.98 32.46
C ALA A 620 22.34 -3.43 32.77
N LEU A 621 23.54 -3.84 32.35
CA LEU A 621 24.02 -5.22 32.54
C LEU A 621 24.44 -5.48 34.00
N PRO A 622 23.94 -6.56 34.62
CA PRO A 622 24.46 -7.05 35.90
C PRO A 622 25.97 -7.34 35.81
N VAL A 623 26.69 -7.10 36.90
CA VAL A 623 28.17 -7.24 36.97
C VAL A 623 28.63 -8.66 36.60
N GLU A 624 27.81 -9.66 36.93
CA GLU A 624 28.01 -11.08 36.63
C GLU A 624 27.96 -11.40 35.13
N LEU A 625 27.33 -10.52 34.33
CA LEU A 625 27.16 -10.64 32.87
C LEU A 625 28.07 -9.69 32.09
N SER A 626 29.08 -9.10 32.73
CA SER A 626 30.02 -8.13 32.14
C SER A 626 30.77 -8.61 30.89
N ARG A 627 30.83 -9.93 30.64
CA ARG A 627 31.35 -10.52 29.40
C ARG A 627 30.42 -10.33 28.19
N LEU A 628 29.12 -10.18 28.41
CA LEU A 628 28.15 -9.87 27.34
C LEU A 628 28.33 -8.43 26.81
N ALA A 629 28.98 -7.56 27.60
CA ALA A 629 29.30 -6.19 27.20
C ALA A 629 30.44 -6.10 26.18
N ASP A 630 31.23 -7.16 25.95
CA ASP A 630 32.44 -7.07 25.10
C ASP A 630 32.10 -6.82 23.63
N ALA A 631 30.98 -7.37 23.14
CA ALA A 631 30.47 -7.08 21.80
C ALA A 631 30.01 -5.62 21.70
N SER A 632 29.23 -5.12 22.67
CA SER A 632 28.79 -3.72 22.72
C SER A 632 29.97 -2.73 22.87
N ARG A 633 31.00 -3.06 23.65
CA ARG A 633 32.23 -2.23 23.74
C ARG A 633 33.00 -2.21 22.43
N LYS A 634 32.98 -3.30 21.66
CA LYS A 634 33.55 -3.33 20.32
C LYS A 634 32.73 -2.49 19.35
N HIS A 635 31.40 -2.57 19.42
CA HIS A 635 30.48 -1.72 18.67
C HIS A 635 30.78 -0.23 18.89
N ILE A 636 30.90 0.17 20.17
CA ILE A 636 31.15 1.55 20.55
C ILE A 636 32.46 2.06 19.97
N ARG A 637 33.57 1.32 20.17
CA ARG A 637 34.88 1.69 19.62
C ARG A 637 34.88 1.84 18.10
N VAL A 638 34.19 0.95 17.39
CA VAL A 638 34.09 1.02 15.91
C VAL A 638 33.27 2.25 15.50
N GLY A 639 32.18 2.55 16.20
CA GLY A 639 31.34 3.70 15.89
C GLY A 639 31.98 5.04 16.21
N GLU A 640 32.65 5.17 17.36
CA GLU A 640 33.45 6.35 17.69
C GLU A 640 34.55 6.61 16.65
N SER A 641 35.25 5.56 16.21
CA SER A 641 36.24 5.67 15.15
C SER A 641 35.63 6.18 13.85
N ARG A 642 34.43 5.70 13.49
CA ARG A 642 33.73 6.12 12.26
C ARG A 642 33.21 7.56 12.37
N LEU A 643 32.64 7.96 13.51
CA LEU A 643 32.24 9.35 13.76
C LEU A 643 33.44 10.30 13.70
N LYS A 644 34.58 9.88 14.26
CA LYS A 644 35.84 10.65 14.19
C LYS A 644 36.37 10.77 12.75
N GLU A 645 36.23 9.75 11.91
CA GLU A 645 36.55 9.84 10.48
C GLU A 645 35.64 10.85 9.77
N MET A 646 34.35 10.90 10.12
CA MET A 646 33.39 11.88 9.57
C MET A 646 33.66 13.33 10.03
N ASP A 647 34.35 13.51 11.15
CA ASP A 647 34.73 14.83 11.70
C ASP A 647 36.06 15.37 11.15
N ASN A 648 36.97 14.50 10.67
CA ASN A 648 38.32 14.89 10.22
C ASN A 648 38.44 15.08 8.69
N GLU A 649 37.39 14.82 7.90
CA GLU A 649 37.29 14.97 6.43
C GLU A 649 36.12 15.87 6.00
#